data_AF-A0A6J4H6X9-F1
#
_entry.id   AF-A0A6J4H6X9-F1
#
_cell.length_a   1.000
_cell.length_b   1.000
_cell.length_c   1.000
_cell.angle_alpha   90.00
_cell.angle_beta   90.00
_cell.angle_gamma   90.00
#
_symmetry.space_group_name_H-M   'P 1'
#
loop_
_entity.id
_entity.type
_entity.pdbx_description
1 polymer ?
#
loop_
_entity_poly.entity_id
_entity_poly.type
_entity_poly.pdbx_seq_one_letter_code
_entity_poly.pdbx_strand_id
1 'polypeptide(L)'
;MHPLLALAWRPGFRYAWLLFLLGGPLRGQSSLIDSLEKRLPETHLPDTVRIDRLNTLAREYTYISATKATSYAQEALEWSTRIGYKRGQAYAFRSLASSYSAQEYFYSTTEFMEKAMTLFGELGDSVGLANCYITLGHTYKRQQDLARSVDFHARAVQIFRRKGLPERLGVSLHNLGESQFLAGDLAAAKRSTLEAIAINQSLGNAPVLTACYKVMGSILLAEKDPGQSEFYFKAALAISETLGKNAQKEATVQSLIHLARIARQQGRAGLELSYLQRAIVLARAHHYTKHVRDASMALVNYYLDRNDRPAASLVLNEYAVLSDSLIGAVNREKAAMLEPMINTLRTVSENKRLQAEQRLQQEKIARQRTQLIFYLVITLVLLTALGTVYYLARERRRMLDSIVVQKKVIEENAVRLQELNATKDKFFSIVAHDLKSPLAVLQGFLLLWEDGTEDFSREEMQYFIRELNKKMNSTIELTENLIRWAASQMQLHRSVAVAVPLAGLVAKVLGHYESAAAQKDISLRTDIAPGAVMQADPDQLEFTIRNLLNNAIKFTPRGGVVTLAATPGPGGTFELTVRDTGLGMPPAKLQTLFALEKTESTAGTEGEKGTGLGLLLCKEFVEKNNGRLFVESQAGVGTTFTIRLPEPAPVAEVA
;
A
#
# COMPACT_ATOMS: atom_id res chain seq x y z
N MET A 1 -45.03 62.68 24.12
CA MET A 1 -45.02 61.92 25.40
C MET A 1 -46.45 61.89 25.94
N HIS A 2 -47.15 60.79 26.21
CA HIS A 2 -47.29 59.46 25.60
C HIS A 2 -48.72 59.03 26.01
N PRO A 3 -49.62 58.62 25.08
CA PRO A 3 -51.02 58.34 25.41
C PRO A 3 -51.19 56.84 25.74
N LEU A 4 -51.65 56.47 26.94
CA LEU A 4 -52.05 55.08 27.25
C LEU A 4 -52.94 54.94 28.52
N LEU A 5 -53.82 55.90 28.82
CA LEU A 5 -54.70 55.84 30.00
C LEU A 5 -56.13 56.39 29.81
N ALA A 6 -56.73 56.21 28.63
CA ALA A 6 -58.12 56.61 28.43
C ALA A 6 -58.89 55.63 27.54
N LEU A 7 -59.27 54.47 28.10
CA LEU A 7 -60.40 53.65 27.63
C LEU A 7 -60.76 52.59 28.67
N ALA A 8 -61.30 53.05 29.80
CA ALA A 8 -62.15 52.25 30.68
C ALA A 8 -63.31 53.14 31.09
N TRP A 9 -64.53 52.60 31.05
CA TRP A 9 -65.83 53.22 31.31
C TRP A 9 -66.62 53.67 30.08
N ARG A 10 -67.31 52.70 29.45
CA ARG A 10 -68.72 52.86 29.05
C ARG A 10 -69.51 51.57 29.27
N PRO A 11 -70.82 51.66 29.61
CA PRO A 11 -71.62 50.54 30.07
C PRO A 11 -72.24 49.79 28.89
N GLY A 12 -71.95 48.50 28.81
CA GLY A 12 -72.48 47.59 27.78
C GLY A 12 -72.48 46.16 28.29
N PHE A 13 -73.03 45.95 29.47
CA PHE A 13 -73.08 44.65 30.16
C PHE A 13 -74.52 44.14 30.26
N ARG A 14 -75.16 43.92 29.12
CA ARG A 14 -76.40 43.13 29.02
C ARG A 14 -76.43 42.48 27.64
N TYR A 15 -75.92 41.25 27.55
CA TYR A 15 -76.34 40.11 26.73
C TYR A 15 -75.25 39.05 26.85
N ALA A 16 -75.31 38.33 27.98
CA ALA A 16 -74.72 37.02 28.10
C ALA A 16 -75.60 36.01 27.33
N TRP A 17 -74.94 34.95 26.87
CA TRP A 17 -75.48 33.72 26.26
C TRP A 17 -75.56 33.67 24.73
N LEU A 18 -75.01 32.58 24.21
CA LEU A 18 -74.99 32.07 22.82
C LEU A 18 -73.94 32.67 21.88
N LEU A 19 -72.75 32.03 21.85
CA LEU A 19 -72.12 31.50 20.62
C LEU A 19 -70.70 30.98 20.93
N PHE A 20 -70.60 29.68 21.23
CA PHE A 20 -69.50 28.81 20.77
C PHE A 20 -69.99 27.36 20.83
N LEU A 21 -70.97 27.04 19.98
CA LEU A 21 -71.27 25.70 19.51
C LEU A 21 -70.64 25.54 18.13
N LEU A 22 -69.34 25.27 18.10
CA LEU A 22 -68.71 24.55 17.00
C LEU A 22 -67.80 23.51 17.65
N GLY A 23 -68.37 22.31 17.84
CA GLY A 23 -67.68 21.15 18.35
C GLY A 23 -66.58 20.72 17.38
N GLY A 24 -65.35 21.13 17.66
CA GLY A 24 -64.18 20.33 17.32
C GLY A 24 -64.06 19.18 18.32
N PRO A 25 -63.60 17.97 17.93
CA PRO A 25 -63.51 16.85 18.84
C PRO A 25 -62.54 17.18 19.98
N LEU A 26 -63.12 17.34 21.17
CA LEU A 26 -62.46 17.34 22.47
C LEU A 26 -61.70 16.01 22.64
N ARG A 27 -60.45 15.95 22.20
CA ARG A 27 -59.56 14.83 22.51
C ARG A 27 -58.85 15.13 23.82
N GLY A 28 -59.44 14.63 24.90
CA GLY A 28 -58.86 14.66 26.24
C GLY A 28 -57.62 13.78 26.38
N GLN A 29 -56.82 14.07 27.41
CA GLN A 29 -55.62 13.33 27.78
C GLN A 29 -55.89 11.82 28.00
N SER A 30 -57.08 11.44 28.50
CA SER A 30 -57.47 10.03 28.58
C SER A 30 -57.62 9.37 27.21
N SER A 31 -58.21 10.08 26.23
CA SER A 31 -58.35 9.56 24.86
C SER A 31 -56.99 9.40 24.15
N LEU A 32 -55.99 10.19 24.54
CA LEU A 32 -54.63 10.06 24.04
C LEU A 32 -53.92 8.84 24.64
N ILE A 33 -53.99 8.65 25.96
CA ILE A 33 -53.40 7.48 26.63
C ILE A 33 -54.04 6.19 26.09
N ASP A 34 -55.37 6.11 26.08
CA ASP A 34 -56.10 4.93 25.59
C ASP A 34 -55.77 4.65 24.11
N SER A 35 -55.66 5.70 23.28
CA SER A 35 -55.28 5.56 21.87
C SER A 35 -53.82 5.11 21.71
N LEU A 36 -52.91 5.57 22.56
CA LEU A 36 -51.50 5.20 22.48
C LEU A 36 -51.26 3.78 22.96
N GLU A 37 -51.89 3.37 24.07
CA GLU A 37 -51.83 2.00 24.58
C GLU A 37 -52.40 1.01 23.57
N LYS A 38 -53.55 1.31 22.95
CA LYS A 38 -54.16 0.43 21.95
C LYS A 38 -53.31 0.25 20.69
N ARG A 39 -52.52 1.26 20.32
CA ARG A 39 -51.66 1.25 19.14
C ARG A 39 -50.24 0.77 19.43
N LEU A 40 -49.86 0.58 20.69
CA LEU A 40 -48.53 0.12 21.06
C LEU A 40 -48.20 -1.31 20.56
N PRO A 41 -49.14 -2.28 20.54
CA PRO A 41 -48.89 -3.65 20.07
C PRO A 41 -48.85 -3.82 18.54
N GLU A 42 -49.00 -2.74 17.75
CA GLU A 42 -49.00 -2.84 16.28
C GLU A 42 -47.67 -3.46 15.79
N THR A 43 -47.74 -4.64 15.17
CA THR A 43 -46.61 -5.52 14.84
C THR A 43 -45.62 -4.96 13.80
N HIS A 44 -45.91 -3.80 13.20
CA HIS A 44 -45.13 -3.20 12.12
C HIS A 44 -44.58 -1.80 12.43
N LEU A 45 -44.60 -1.38 13.70
CA LEU A 45 -44.03 -0.07 14.07
C LEU A 45 -42.50 -0.10 13.98
N PRO A 46 -41.88 0.91 13.35
CA PRO A 46 -40.44 1.10 13.50
C PRO A 46 -40.06 1.22 14.97
N ASP A 47 -38.95 0.60 15.39
CA ASP A 47 -38.52 0.59 16.79
C ASP A 47 -38.41 2.00 17.38
N THR A 48 -37.95 2.98 16.59
CA THR A 48 -37.87 4.39 17.00
C THR A 48 -39.23 5.00 17.29
N VAL A 49 -40.25 4.68 16.49
CA VAL A 49 -41.64 5.14 16.70
C VAL A 49 -42.24 4.49 17.94
N ARG A 50 -41.97 3.20 18.16
CA ARG A 50 -42.38 2.51 19.40
C ARG A 50 -41.76 3.17 20.63
N ILE A 51 -40.45 3.44 20.60
CA ILE A 51 -39.74 4.13 21.68
C ILE A 51 -40.32 5.52 21.95
N ASP A 52 -40.60 6.31 20.90
CA ASP A 52 -41.17 7.65 21.06
C ASP A 52 -42.61 7.61 21.62
N ARG A 53 -43.39 6.57 21.27
CA ARG A 53 -44.71 6.31 21.89
C ARG A 53 -44.58 5.93 23.36
N LEU A 54 -43.66 5.04 23.72
CA LEU A 54 -43.37 4.67 25.10
C LEU A 54 -42.96 5.90 25.94
N ASN A 55 -42.07 6.73 25.40
CA ASN A 55 -41.68 7.99 26.04
C ASN A 55 -42.84 8.97 26.20
N THR A 56 -43.76 8.99 25.24
CA THR A 56 -44.99 9.79 25.34
C THR A 56 -45.91 9.26 26.42
N LEU A 57 -46.17 7.95 26.46
CA LEU A 57 -46.95 7.29 27.51
C LEU A 57 -46.35 7.55 28.90
N ALA A 58 -45.03 7.40 29.05
CA ALA A 58 -44.34 7.69 30.30
C ALA A 58 -44.60 9.12 30.80
N ARG A 59 -44.53 10.10 29.88
CA ARG A 59 -44.81 11.51 30.18
C ARG A 59 -46.26 11.73 30.60
N GLU A 60 -47.22 11.13 29.88
CA GLU A 60 -48.65 11.31 30.18
C GLU A 60 -49.03 10.63 31.51
N TYR A 61 -48.43 9.49 31.83
CA TYR A 61 -48.67 8.79 33.09
C TYR A 61 -47.99 9.40 34.32
N THR A 62 -47.02 10.30 34.15
CA THR A 62 -46.19 10.83 35.25
C THR A 62 -46.99 11.34 36.45
N TYR A 63 -48.15 11.98 36.21
CA TYR A 63 -49.03 12.54 37.24
C TYR A 63 -50.33 11.75 37.43
N ILE A 64 -50.43 10.56 36.85
CA ILE A 64 -51.60 9.65 36.92
C ILE A 64 -51.22 8.36 37.64
N SER A 65 -50.10 7.74 37.25
CA SER A 65 -49.55 6.52 37.85
C SER A 65 -48.03 6.54 37.66
N ALA A 66 -47.30 6.82 38.74
CA ALA A 66 -45.84 6.93 38.67
C ALA A 66 -45.19 5.57 38.36
N THR A 67 -45.82 4.48 38.80
CA THR A 67 -45.39 3.11 38.47
C THR A 67 -45.50 2.81 36.98
N LYS A 68 -46.65 3.09 36.34
CA LYS A 68 -46.80 2.95 34.87
C LYS A 68 -45.85 3.87 34.11
N ALA A 69 -45.73 5.12 34.54
CA ALA A 69 -44.82 6.09 33.93
C ALA A 69 -43.37 5.58 33.90
N THR A 70 -42.94 5.03 35.03
CA THR A 70 -41.59 4.47 35.20
C THR A 70 -41.40 3.22 34.33
N SER A 71 -42.37 2.31 34.31
CA SER A 71 -42.32 1.10 33.48
C SER A 71 -42.18 1.43 31.98
N TYR A 72 -43.00 2.33 31.44
CA TYR A 72 -42.87 2.74 30.04
C TYR A 72 -41.55 3.46 29.75
N ALA A 73 -41.06 4.28 30.68
CA ALA A 73 -39.77 4.94 30.51
C ALA A 73 -38.59 3.96 30.55
N GLN A 74 -38.66 2.91 31.37
CA GLN A 74 -37.66 1.84 31.42
C GLN A 74 -37.66 1.02 30.12
N GLU A 75 -38.84 0.62 29.64
CA GLU A 75 -38.95 -0.07 28.35
C GLU A 75 -38.39 0.81 27.23
N ALA A 76 -38.73 2.09 27.20
CA ALA A 76 -38.17 3.03 26.22
C ALA A 76 -36.64 3.11 26.32
N LEU A 77 -36.09 3.14 27.54
CA LEU A 77 -34.64 3.18 27.79
C LEU A 77 -33.95 1.90 27.32
N GLU A 78 -34.49 0.73 27.61
CA GLU A 78 -33.94 -0.56 27.20
C GLU A 78 -33.89 -0.68 25.67
N TRP A 79 -35.02 -0.43 24.99
CA TRP A 79 -35.09 -0.50 23.53
C TRP A 79 -34.17 0.54 22.87
N SER A 80 -34.19 1.78 23.36
CA SER A 80 -33.35 2.84 22.82
C SER A 80 -31.86 2.61 23.08
N THR A 81 -31.49 1.94 24.17
CA THR A 81 -30.11 1.49 24.41
C THR A 81 -29.71 0.39 23.43
N ARG A 82 -30.58 -0.61 23.24
CA ARG A 82 -30.33 -1.75 22.33
C ARG A 82 -30.04 -1.32 20.89
N ILE A 83 -30.83 -0.37 20.37
CA ILE A 83 -30.69 0.09 18.97
C ILE A 83 -29.80 1.34 18.83
N GLY A 84 -29.23 1.86 19.93
CA GLY A 84 -28.41 3.08 19.91
C GLY A 84 -29.17 4.38 19.60
N TYR A 85 -30.49 4.43 19.82
CA TYR A 85 -31.32 5.61 19.57
C TYR A 85 -31.18 6.66 20.69
N LYS A 86 -30.13 7.49 20.62
CA LYS A 86 -29.78 8.49 21.65
C LYS A 86 -30.93 9.45 22.02
N ARG A 87 -31.72 9.90 21.05
CA ARG A 87 -32.87 10.79 21.32
C ARG A 87 -33.91 10.07 22.19
N GLY A 88 -34.23 8.82 21.87
CA GLY A 88 -35.11 7.98 22.68
C GLY A 88 -34.61 7.79 24.11
N GLN A 89 -33.29 7.55 24.29
CA GLN A 89 -32.66 7.43 25.61
C GLN A 89 -32.77 8.72 26.41
N ALA A 90 -32.52 9.88 25.77
CA ALA A 90 -32.59 11.18 26.43
C ALA A 90 -33.99 11.47 26.97
N TYR A 91 -35.04 11.20 26.16
CA TYR A 91 -36.42 11.34 26.60
C TYR A 91 -36.80 10.32 27.67
N ALA A 92 -36.28 9.10 27.61
CA ALA A 92 -36.53 8.07 28.63
C ALA A 92 -35.95 8.47 29.99
N PHE A 93 -34.70 8.92 30.03
CA PHE A 93 -34.08 9.46 31.25
C PHE A 93 -34.83 10.67 31.79
N ARG A 94 -35.27 11.59 30.93
CA ARG A 94 -36.08 12.75 31.36
C ARG A 94 -37.42 12.30 31.95
N SER A 95 -38.09 11.32 31.37
CA SER A 95 -39.35 10.79 31.87
C SER A 95 -39.18 10.06 33.21
N LEU A 96 -38.12 9.26 33.37
CA LEU A 96 -37.73 8.69 34.66
C LEU A 96 -37.50 9.79 35.70
N ALA A 97 -36.69 10.80 35.38
CA ALA A 97 -36.43 11.92 36.28
C ALA A 97 -37.73 12.66 36.68
N SER A 98 -38.65 12.86 35.74
CA SER A 98 -39.94 13.51 36.02
C SER A 98 -40.82 12.67 36.95
N SER A 99 -40.86 11.34 36.74
CA SER A 99 -41.59 10.39 37.59
C SER A 99 -41.02 10.36 39.02
N TYR A 100 -39.71 10.21 39.14
CA TYR A 100 -39.01 10.24 40.43
C TYR A 100 -39.14 11.60 41.14
N SER A 101 -39.13 12.71 40.40
CA SER A 101 -39.32 14.04 40.98
C SER A 101 -40.73 14.24 41.53
N ALA A 102 -41.76 13.69 40.86
CA ALA A 102 -43.13 13.74 41.35
C ALA A 102 -43.29 13.00 42.69
N GLN A 103 -42.46 11.98 42.91
CA GLN A 103 -42.40 11.17 44.13
C GLN A 103 -41.29 11.61 45.12
N GLU A 104 -40.68 12.78 44.88
CA GLU A 104 -39.67 13.40 45.75
C GLU A 104 -38.36 12.61 45.91
N TYR A 105 -38.04 11.72 44.96
CA TYR A 105 -36.73 11.06 44.87
C TYR A 105 -35.70 12.00 44.20
N PHE A 106 -35.25 13.00 44.95
CA PHE A 106 -34.44 14.10 44.43
C PHE A 106 -33.06 13.68 43.89
N TYR A 107 -32.35 12.80 44.58
CA TYR A 107 -31.04 12.30 44.14
C TYR A 107 -31.13 11.58 42.79
N SER A 108 -32.08 10.64 42.66
CA SER A 108 -32.28 9.91 41.40
C SER A 108 -32.78 10.83 40.29
N THR A 109 -33.58 11.84 40.63
CA THR A 109 -33.99 12.88 39.67
C THR A 109 -32.78 13.58 39.08
N THR A 110 -31.82 14.02 39.90
CA THR A 110 -30.62 14.71 39.40
C THR A 110 -29.75 13.78 38.55
N GLU A 111 -29.52 12.55 38.98
CA GLU A 111 -28.77 11.53 38.23
C GLU A 111 -29.34 11.28 36.83
N PHE A 112 -30.65 11.04 36.73
CA PHE A 112 -31.29 10.83 35.43
C PHE A 112 -31.35 12.12 34.60
N MET A 113 -31.47 13.28 35.25
CA MET A 113 -31.47 14.56 34.52
C MET A 113 -30.12 14.86 33.88
N GLU A 114 -29.02 14.60 34.59
CA GLU A 114 -27.66 14.78 34.05
C GLU A 114 -27.44 13.90 32.81
N LYS A 115 -27.90 12.64 32.84
CA LYS A 115 -27.85 11.74 31.68
C LYS A 115 -28.68 12.28 30.51
N ALA A 116 -29.92 12.72 30.77
CA ALA A 116 -30.78 13.28 29.74
C ALA A 116 -30.17 14.55 29.11
N MET A 117 -29.68 15.47 29.94
CA MET A 117 -29.07 16.73 29.48
C MET A 117 -27.78 16.51 28.71
N THR A 118 -26.95 15.55 29.13
CA THR A 118 -25.73 15.16 28.39
C THR A 118 -26.10 14.70 26.98
N LEU A 119 -27.06 13.78 26.86
CA LEU A 119 -27.51 13.28 25.55
C LEU A 119 -28.17 14.36 24.70
N PHE A 120 -29.03 15.21 25.27
CA PHE A 120 -29.59 16.33 24.51
C PHE A 120 -28.53 17.35 24.08
N GLY A 121 -27.48 17.56 24.89
CA GLY A 121 -26.32 18.36 24.54
C GLY A 121 -25.55 17.80 23.35
N GLU A 122 -25.21 16.50 23.38
CA GLU A 122 -24.57 15.79 22.26
C GLU A 122 -25.40 15.86 20.96
N LEU A 123 -26.74 15.86 21.08
CA LEU A 123 -27.66 15.92 19.95
C LEU A 123 -27.93 17.35 19.46
N GLY A 124 -27.49 18.39 20.17
CA GLY A 124 -27.87 19.78 19.90
C GLY A 124 -29.37 20.07 20.11
N ASP A 125 -30.09 19.21 20.84
CA ASP A 125 -31.54 19.33 21.06
C ASP A 125 -31.86 20.30 22.22
N SER A 126 -31.81 21.59 21.88
CA SER A 126 -32.21 22.66 22.80
C SER A 126 -33.66 22.55 23.31
N VAL A 127 -34.59 21.93 22.57
CA VAL A 127 -35.98 21.72 23.01
C VAL A 127 -36.03 20.65 24.10
N GLY A 128 -35.29 19.57 23.94
CA GLY A 128 -35.07 18.55 24.96
C GLY A 128 -34.48 19.15 26.25
N LEU A 129 -33.43 19.97 26.13
CA LEU A 129 -32.82 20.68 27.27
C LEU A 129 -33.82 21.61 27.99
N ALA A 130 -34.64 22.37 27.24
CA ALA A 130 -35.66 23.22 27.84
C ALA A 130 -36.70 22.41 28.62
N ASN A 131 -37.07 21.22 28.14
CA ASN A 131 -37.95 20.31 28.88
C ASN A 131 -37.28 19.74 30.15
N CYS A 132 -35.96 19.51 30.13
CA CYS A 132 -35.20 19.15 31.34
C CYS A 132 -35.25 20.28 32.39
N TYR A 133 -35.10 21.53 31.96
CA TYR A 133 -35.21 22.69 32.85
C TYR A 133 -36.60 22.84 33.49
N ILE A 134 -37.69 22.53 32.77
CA ILE A 134 -39.03 22.49 33.39
C ILE A 134 -39.04 21.50 34.57
N THR A 135 -38.56 20.27 34.34
CA THR A 135 -38.55 19.24 35.38
C THR A 135 -37.67 19.65 36.56
N LEU A 136 -36.44 20.15 36.33
CA LEU A 136 -35.57 20.68 37.38
C LEU A 136 -36.24 21.82 38.16
N GLY A 137 -36.92 22.72 37.45
CA GLY A 137 -37.67 23.81 38.08
C GLY A 137 -38.78 23.29 39.00
N HIS A 138 -39.49 22.21 38.62
CA HIS A 138 -40.44 21.54 39.51
C HIS A 138 -39.75 20.83 40.68
N THR A 139 -38.61 20.18 40.45
CA THR A 139 -37.82 19.49 41.48
C THR A 139 -37.37 20.46 42.58
N TYR A 140 -36.77 21.59 42.20
CA TYR A 140 -36.32 22.60 43.16
C TYR A 140 -37.48 23.33 43.84
N LYS A 141 -38.62 23.51 43.15
CA LYS A 141 -39.86 24.00 43.79
C LYS A 141 -40.32 23.08 44.93
N ARG A 142 -40.27 21.76 44.73
CA ARG A 142 -40.62 20.77 45.77
C ARG A 142 -39.63 20.80 46.94
N GLN A 143 -38.35 21.02 46.68
CA GLN A 143 -37.30 21.20 47.70
C GLN A 143 -37.36 22.55 48.43
N GLN A 144 -38.30 23.44 48.11
CA GLN A 144 -38.37 24.82 48.62
C GLN A 144 -37.20 25.72 48.19
N ASP A 145 -36.40 25.31 47.20
CA ASP A 145 -35.39 26.18 46.59
C ASP A 145 -36.02 26.98 45.44
N LEU A 146 -36.67 28.07 45.82
CA LEU A 146 -37.46 28.88 44.91
C LEU A 146 -36.58 29.68 43.93
N ALA A 147 -35.37 30.07 44.34
CA ALA A 147 -34.41 30.78 43.48
C ALA A 147 -33.99 29.91 42.29
N ARG A 148 -33.54 28.66 42.54
CA ARG A 148 -33.21 27.73 41.45
C ARG A 148 -34.44 27.35 40.64
N SER A 149 -35.61 27.22 41.28
CA SER A 149 -36.85 26.96 40.55
C SER A 149 -37.14 28.05 39.51
N VAL A 150 -37.09 29.33 39.91
CA VAL A 150 -37.31 30.47 39.01
C VAL A 150 -36.28 30.50 37.88
N ASP A 151 -34.98 30.29 38.19
CA ASP A 151 -33.92 30.27 37.18
C ASP A 151 -34.17 29.19 36.11
N PHE A 152 -34.43 27.94 36.51
CA PHE A 152 -34.66 26.87 35.54
C PHE A 152 -35.92 27.09 34.69
N HIS A 153 -37.03 27.53 35.29
CA HIS A 153 -38.23 27.86 34.50
C HIS A 153 -37.98 29.04 33.53
N ALA A 154 -37.20 30.05 33.95
CA ALA A 154 -36.84 31.17 33.08
C ALA A 154 -35.96 30.74 31.90
N ARG A 155 -35.00 29.84 32.11
CA ARG A 155 -34.18 29.25 31.03
C ARG A 155 -35.04 28.48 30.02
N ALA A 156 -36.03 27.71 30.50
CA ALA A 156 -36.98 27.03 29.64
C ALA A 156 -37.80 28.02 28.77
N VAL A 157 -38.34 29.07 29.40
CA VAL A 157 -39.08 30.16 28.71
C VAL A 157 -38.21 30.80 27.62
N GLN A 158 -36.95 31.14 27.93
CA GLN A 158 -36.04 31.76 26.97
C GLN A 158 -35.82 30.87 25.73
N ILE A 159 -35.66 29.56 25.91
CA ILE A 159 -35.47 28.63 24.80
C ILE A 159 -36.77 28.49 23.99
N PHE A 160 -37.91 28.23 24.62
CA PHE A 160 -39.17 28.06 23.88
C PHE A 160 -39.61 29.32 23.15
N ARG A 161 -39.35 30.51 23.72
CA ARG A 161 -39.57 31.80 23.05
C ARG A 161 -38.70 31.93 21.81
N ARG A 162 -37.39 31.68 21.91
CA ARG A 162 -36.48 31.73 20.75
C ARG A 162 -36.82 30.70 19.67
N LYS A 163 -37.37 29.55 20.05
CA LYS A 163 -37.78 28.48 19.13
C LYS A 163 -39.17 28.68 18.52
N GLY A 164 -39.94 29.69 18.95
CA GLY A 164 -41.28 29.93 18.44
C GLY A 164 -42.25 28.79 18.75
N LEU A 165 -42.18 28.19 19.95
CA LEU A 165 -43.04 27.07 20.36
C LEU A 165 -44.11 27.54 21.36
N PRO A 166 -45.24 28.13 20.91
CA PRO A 166 -46.20 28.80 21.79
C PRO A 166 -46.85 27.85 22.81
N GLU A 167 -47.12 26.60 22.44
CA GLU A 167 -47.67 25.60 23.37
C GLU A 167 -46.76 25.35 24.58
N ARG A 168 -45.44 25.18 24.32
CA ARG A 168 -44.45 24.96 25.38
C ARG A 168 -44.13 26.24 26.13
N LEU A 169 -44.07 27.37 25.43
CA LEU A 169 -43.88 28.68 26.03
C LEU A 169 -44.99 28.98 27.05
N GLY A 170 -46.26 28.75 26.70
CA GLY A 170 -47.40 28.96 27.59
C GLY A 170 -47.32 28.11 28.87
N VAL A 171 -46.92 26.84 28.76
CA VAL A 171 -46.71 25.96 29.92
C VAL A 171 -45.54 26.44 30.79
N SER A 172 -44.41 26.79 30.18
CA SER A 172 -43.23 27.27 30.92
C SER A 172 -43.47 28.62 31.59
N LEU A 173 -44.21 29.54 30.97
CA LEU A 173 -44.57 30.83 31.56
C LEU A 173 -45.52 30.67 32.75
N HIS A 174 -46.48 29.75 32.67
CA HIS A 174 -47.28 29.39 33.85
C HIS A 174 -46.34 28.95 34.98
N ASN A 175 -45.49 27.96 34.72
CA ASN A 175 -44.65 27.41 35.78
C ASN A 175 -43.70 28.48 36.37
N LEU A 176 -43.14 29.35 35.52
CA LEU A 176 -42.35 30.49 35.94
C LEU A 176 -43.15 31.44 36.83
N GLY A 177 -44.36 31.82 36.41
CA GLY A 177 -45.24 32.69 37.19
C GLY A 177 -45.60 32.09 38.55
N GLU A 178 -45.83 30.79 38.63
CA GLU A 178 -46.05 30.10 39.91
C GLU A 178 -44.81 30.12 40.80
N SER A 179 -43.63 29.81 40.25
CA SER A 179 -42.38 29.85 41.02
C SER A 179 -42.04 31.27 41.49
N GLN A 180 -42.28 32.29 40.68
CA GLN A 180 -42.11 33.71 41.04
C GLN A 180 -43.08 34.12 42.15
N PHE A 181 -44.35 33.69 42.07
CA PHE A 181 -45.34 33.96 43.12
C PHE A 181 -44.90 33.36 44.45
N LEU A 182 -44.48 32.09 44.44
CA LEU A 182 -43.99 31.42 45.65
C LEU A 182 -42.72 32.10 46.19
N ALA A 183 -41.85 32.62 45.32
CA ALA A 183 -40.66 33.38 45.71
C ALA A 183 -40.96 34.79 46.25
N GLY A 184 -42.23 35.23 46.19
CA GLY A 184 -42.67 36.54 46.69
C GLY A 184 -42.59 37.69 45.67
N ASP A 185 -42.12 37.44 44.44
CA ASP A 185 -42.08 38.46 43.38
C ASP A 185 -43.42 38.55 42.65
N LEU A 186 -44.37 39.27 43.26
CA LEU A 186 -45.74 39.41 42.75
C LEU A 186 -45.78 40.09 41.38
N ALA A 187 -44.92 41.09 41.14
CA ALA A 187 -44.92 41.85 39.89
C ALA A 187 -44.45 40.99 38.71
N ALA A 188 -43.36 40.23 38.88
CA ALA A 188 -42.89 39.31 37.85
C ALA A 188 -43.86 38.15 37.66
N ALA A 189 -44.40 37.59 38.74
CA ALA A 189 -45.39 36.52 38.70
C ALA A 189 -46.61 36.92 37.87
N LYS A 190 -47.18 38.10 38.16
CA LYS A 190 -48.36 38.63 37.44
C LYS A 190 -48.08 38.79 35.95
N ARG A 191 -46.92 39.33 35.58
CA ARG A 191 -46.51 39.49 34.18
C ARG A 191 -46.43 38.15 33.45
N SER A 192 -45.69 37.19 34.01
CA SER A 192 -45.52 35.85 33.45
C SER A 192 -46.85 35.11 33.33
N THR A 193 -47.72 35.20 34.35
CA THR A 193 -49.03 34.56 34.35
C THR A 193 -50.00 35.20 33.35
N LEU A 194 -50.02 36.53 33.20
CA LEU A 194 -50.86 37.19 32.17
C LEU A 194 -50.43 36.77 30.77
N GLU A 195 -49.12 36.72 30.50
CA GLU A 195 -48.59 36.24 29.23
C GLU A 195 -48.98 34.77 28.98
N ALA A 196 -48.86 33.91 30.00
CA ALA A 196 -49.29 32.51 29.92
C ALA A 196 -50.79 32.38 29.62
N ILE A 197 -51.64 33.20 30.25
CA ILE A 197 -53.08 33.22 30.00
C ILE A 197 -53.36 33.62 28.54
N ALA A 198 -52.77 34.71 28.05
CA ALA A 198 -52.99 35.18 26.69
C ALA A 198 -52.61 34.12 25.64
N ILE A 199 -51.45 33.48 25.82
CA ILE A 199 -51.00 32.41 24.92
C ILE A 199 -51.96 31.22 24.97
N ASN A 200 -52.27 30.69 26.15
CA ASN A 200 -53.09 29.48 26.25
C ASN A 200 -54.56 29.73 25.88
N GLN A 201 -55.08 30.96 26.02
CA GLN A 201 -56.38 31.36 25.48
C GLN A 201 -56.38 31.30 23.95
N SER A 202 -55.36 31.87 23.30
CA SER A 202 -55.26 31.83 21.84
C SER A 202 -55.13 30.41 21.28
N LEU A 203 -54.52 29.49 22.06
CA LEU A 203 -54.37 28.08 21.69
C LEU A 203 -55.57 27.20 22.06
N GLY A 204 -56.55 27.71 22.81
CA GLY A 204 -57.64 26.89 23.36
C GLY A 204 -57.18 25.84 24.38
N ASN A 205 -56.04 26.05 25.05
CA ASN A 205 -55.46 25.08 26.00
C ASN A 205 -56.10 25.18 27.39
N ALA A 206 -57.35 24.72 27.49
CA ALA A 206 -58.16 24.78 28.70
C ALA A 206 -57.53 24.14 29.95
N PRO A 207 -56.84 22.97 29.88
CA PRO A 207 -56.16 22.40 31.05
C PRO A 207 -55.13 23.36 31.68
N VAL A 208 -54.27 23.97 30.86
CA VAL A 208 -53.24 24.89 31.34
C VAL A 208 -53.85 26.20 31.84
N LEU A 209 -54.93 26.68 31.20
CA LEU A 209 -55.66 27.86 31.66
C LEU A 209 -56.23 27.70 33.07
N THR A 210 -56.71 26.51 33.43
CA THR A 210 -57.18 26.23 34.80
C THR A 210 -56.10 26.56 35.82
N ALA A 211 -54.87 26.12 35.58
CA ALA A 211 -53.76 26.35 36.48
C ALA A 211 -53.23 27.80 36.44
N CYS A 212 -53.25 28.44 35.27
CA CYS A 212 -52.92 29.87 35.14
C CYS A 212 -53.89 30.74 35.93
N TYR A 213 -55.21 30.51 35.81
CA TYR A 213 -56.22 31.25 36.54
C TYR A 213 -56.12 31.02 38.05
N LYS A 214 -55.81 29.80 38.48
CA LYS A 214 -55.51 29.52 39.88
C LYS A 214 -54.34 30.38 40.38
N VAL A 215 -53.23 30.45 39.64
CA VAL A 215 -52.08 31.30 40.04
C VAL A 215 -52.46 32.78 40.06
N MET A 216 -53.19 33.26 39.04
CA MET A 216 -53.66 34.66 39.00
C MET A 216 -54.57 34.99 40.18
N GLY A 217 -55.50 34.09 40.53
CA GLY A 217 -56.34 34.22 41.72
C GLY A 217 -55.51 34.34 43.00
N SER A 218 -54.48 33.52 43.16
CA SER A 218 -53.56 33.58 44.31
C SER A 218 -52.75 34.89 44.36
N ILE A 219 -52.28 35.38 43.21
CA ILE A 219 -51.58 36.67 43.09
C ILE A 219 -52.50 37.81 43.54
N LEU A 220 -53.72 37.87 43.01
CA LEU A 220 -54.69 38.92 43.33
C LEU A 220 -55.12 38.88 44.80
N LEU A 221 -55.22 37.68 45.38
CA LEU A 221 -55.49 37.54 46.81
C LEU A 221 -54.34 38.13 47.66
N ALA A 222 -53.09 37.93 47.24
CA ALA A 222 -51.91 38.53 47.89
C ALA A 222 -51.85 40.06 47.70
N GLU A 223 -52.32 40.56 46.55
CA GLU A 223 -52.50 42.00 46.28
C GLU A 223 -53.71 42.62 47.01
N LYS A 224 -54.46 41.83 47.79
CA LYS A 224 -55.67 42.24 48.53
C LYS A 224 -56.83 42.68 47.64
N ASP A 225 -56.97 42.08 46.46
CA ASP A 225 -58.16 42.19 45.59
C ASP A 225 -58.97 40.87 45.61
N PRO A 226 -59.79 40.64 46.65
CA PRO A 226 -60.57 39.41 46.77
C PRO A 226 -61.67 39.29 45.71
N GLY A 227 -62.16 40.40 45.15
CA GLY A 227 -63.21 40.38 44.14
C GLY A 227 -62.71 39.83 42.81
N GLN A 228 -61.58 40.36 42.33
CA GLN A 228 -60.95 39.85 41.11
C GLN A 228 -60.35 38.45 41.33
N SER A 229 -59.83 38.17 42.53
CA SER A 229 -59.37 36.83 42.92
C SER A 229 -60.49 35.78 42.83
N GLU A 230 -61.68 36.07 43.38
CA GLU A 230 -62.85 35.18 43.33
C GLU A 230 -63.26 34.86 41.87
N PHE A 231 -63.20 35.86 40.98
CA PHE A 231 -63.47 35.68 39.55
C PHE A 231 -62.54 34.62 38.92
N TYR A 232 -61.22 34.74 39.12
CA TYR A 232 -60.26 33.83 38.52
C TYR A 232 -60.37 32.40 39.08
N PHE A 233 -60.61 32.23 40.38
CA PHE A 233 -60.84 30.89 40.94
C PHE A 233 -62.14 30.26 40.43
N LYS A 234 -63.22 31.03 40.26
CA LYS A 234 -64.47 30.56 39.63
C LYS A 234 -64.26 30.20 38.15
N ALA A 235 -63.46 30.98 37.42
CA ALA A 235 -63.11 30.66 36.03
C ALA A 235 -62.32 29.33 35.94
N ALA A 236 -61.37 29.09 36.84
CA ALA A 236 -60.67 27.81 36.94
C ALA A 236 -61.64 26.64 37.23
N LEU A 237 -62.60 26.84 38.15
CA LEU A 237 -63.59 25.84 38.49
C LEU A 237 -64.52 25.51 37.30
N ALA A 238 -65.02 26.53 36.60
CA ALA A 238 -65.87 26.37 35.43
C ALA A 238 -65.16 25.56 34.32
N ILE A 239 -63.89 25.86 34.03
CA ILE A 239 -63.10 25.05 33.09
C ILE A 239 -63.00 23.61 33.58
N SER A 240 -62.72 23.40 34.86
CA SER A 240 -62.62 22.04 35.41
C SER A 240 -63.93 21.25 35.32
N GLU A 241 -65.08 21.90 35.42
CA GLU A 241 -66.40 21.27 35.27
C GLU A 241 -66.65 20.87 33.81
N THR A 242 -66.26 21.71 32.84
CA THR A 242 -66.36 21.38 31.41
C THR A 242 -65.43 20.23 30.98
N LEU A 243 -64.21 20.17 31.50
CA LEU A 243 -63.21 19.18 31.10
C LEU A 243 -63.37 17.81 31.77
N GLY A 244 -64.14 17.72 32.85
CA GLY A 244 -64.37 16.46 33.57
C GLY A 244 -63.04 15.82 34.02
N LYS A 245 -62.77 14.58 33.60
CA LYS A 245 -61.55 13.83 33.96
C LYS A 245 -60.25 14.47 33.40
N ASN A 246 -60.34 15.30 32.37
CA ASN A 246 -59.18 15.90 31.70
C ASN A 246 -58.76 17.26 32.30
N ALA A 247 -59.41 17.70 33.38
CA ALA A 247 -59.05 18.94 34.07
C ALA A 247 -57.78 18.77 34.92
N GLN A 248 -57.05 19.86 35.17
CA GLN A 248 -55.95 19.86 36.13
C GLN A 248 -56.48 19.87 37.57
N LYS A 249 -56.73 18.68 38.11
CA LYS A 249 -57.46 18.45 39.37
C LYS A 249 -56.83 19.09 40.58
N GLU A 250 -55.51 19.13 40.66
CA GLU A 250 -54.82 19.81 41.76
C GLU A 250 -55.14 21.31 41.79
N ALA A 251 -55.14 21.98 40.63
CA ALA A 251 -55.49 23.40 40.52
C ALA A 251 -56.96 23.65 40.89
N THR A 252 -57.86 22.73 40.55
CA THR A 252 -59.27 22.78 40.96
C THR A 252 -59.42 22.70 42.48
N VAL A 253 -58.74 21.75 43.12
CA VAL A 253 -58.75 21.60 44.59
C VAL A 253 -58.23 22.86 45.28
N GLN A 254 -57.09 23.39 44.83
CA GLN A 254 -56.54 24.63 45.37
C GLN A 254 -57.50 25.81 45.20
N SER A 255 -58.16 25.93 44.03
CA SER A 255 -59.15 26.97 43.77
C SER A 255 -60.36 26.85 44.70
N LEU A 256 -60.85 25.64 44.99
CA LEU A 256 -61.93 25.42 45.96
C LEU A 256 -61.53 25.84 47.37
N ILE A 257 -60.31 25.50 47.82
CA ILE A 257 -59.80 25.91 49.14
C ILE A 257 -59.68 27.44 49.24
N HIS A 258 -59.22 28.10 48.18
CA HIS A 258 -59.16 29.56 48.15
C HIS A 258 -60.54 30.22 48.10
N LEU A 259 -61.49 29.67 47.32
CA LEU A 259 -62.88 30.15 47.31
C LEU A 259 -63.55 29.97 48.67
N ALA A 260 -63.28 28.88 49.39
CA ALA A 260 -63.75 28.70 50.76
C ALA A 260 -63.21 29.80 51.69
N ARG A 261 -61.91 30.12 51.59
CA ARG A 261 -61.28 31.20 52.37
C ARG A 261 -61.90 32.57 52.06
N ILE A 262 -62.17 32.87 50.79
CA ILE A 262 -62.83 34.11 50.38
C ILE A 262 -64.27 34.14 50.92
N ALA A 263 -65.02 33.05 50.79
CA ALA A 263 -66.38 32.93 51.30
C ALA A 263 -66.44 33.14 52.83
N ARG A 264 -65.47 32.58 53.57
CA ARG A 264 -65.30 32.82 55.02
C ARG A 264 -65.13 34.30 55.34
N GLN A 265 -64.22 34.98 54.65
CA GLN A 265 -63.95 36.41 54.85
C GLN A 265 -65.17 37.29 54.56
N GLN A 266 -66.01 36.86 53.61
CA GLN A 266 -67.24 37.55 53.22
C GLN A 266 -68.48 37.14 54.06
N GLY A 267 -68.32 36.27 55.07
CA GLY A 267 -69.43 35.77 55.89
C GLY A 267 -70.39 34.81 55.17
N ARG A 268 -70.02 34.27 54.01
CA ARG A 268 -70.84 33.37 53.18
C ARG A 268 -70.72 31.91 53.61
N ALA A 269 -71.25 31.61 54.80
CA ALA A 269 -71.12 30.31 55.48
C ALA A 269 -71.45 29.08 54.61
N GLY A 270 -72.59 29.10 53.89
CA GLY A 270 -73.01 27.96 53.07
C GLY A 270 -72.06 27.66 51.90
N LEU A 271 -71.48 28.71 51.31
CA LEU A 271 -70.49 28.54 50.23
C LEU A 271 -69.15 28.04 50.77
N GLU A 272 -68.70 28.54 51.93
CA GLU A 272 -67.49 28.06 52.60
C GLU A 272 -67.57 26.54 52.82
N LEU A 273 -68.66 26.05 53.43
CA LEU A 273 -68.88 24.63 53.67
C LEU A 273 -68.90 23.82 52.37
N SER A 274 -69.66 24.26 51.37
CA SER A 274 -69.78 23.58 50.08
C SER A 274 -68.43 23.43 49.37
N TYR A 275 -67.63 24.50 49.35
CA TYR A 275 -66.30 24.48 48.72
C TYR A 275 -65.33 23.56 49.46
N LEU A 276 -65.33 23.55 50.79
CA LEU A 276 -64.47 22.67 51.59
C LEU A 276 -64.81 21.20 51.40
N GLN A 277 -66.10 20.84 51.44
CA GLN A 277 -66.54 19.46 51.20
C GLN A 277 -66.16 18.98 49.79
N ARG A 278 -66.39 19.81 48.76
CA ARG A 278 -65.97 19.50 47.39
C ARG A 278 -64.46 19.33 47.28
N ALA A 279 -63.68 20.18 47.95
CA ALA A 279 -62.22 20.10 47.95
C ALA A 279 -61.72 18.77 48.57
N ILE A 280 -62.28 18.36 49.71
CA ILE A 280 -61.93 17.10 50.39
C ILE A 280 -62.25 15.89 49.50
N VAL A 281 -63.46 15.83 48.94
CA VAL A 281 -63.89 14.73 48.06
C VAL A 281 -62.96 14.61 46.85
N LEU A 282 -62.64 15.74 46.21
CA LEU A 282 -61.80 15.75 45.02
C LEU A 282 -60.33 15.44 45.35
N ALA A 283 -59.79 16.00 46.44
CA ALA A 283 -58.44 15.74 46.90
C ALA A 283 -58.23 14.27 47.27
N ARG A 284 -59.23 13.65 47.93
CA ARG A 284 -59.25 12.23 48.26
C ARG A 284 -59.23 11.35 47.02
N ALA A 285 -60.07 11.66 46.02
CA ALA A 285 -60.17 10.89 44.78
C ALA A 285 -58.86 10.85 43.96
N HIS A 286 -57.97 11.83 44.17
CA HIS A 286 -56.70 11.97 43.47
C HIS A 286 -55.47 11.79 44.37
N HIS A 287 -55.65 11.28 45.60
CA HIS A 287 -54.57 11.04 46.56
C HIS A 287 -53.70 12.25 46.91
N TYR A 288 -54.28 13.46 46.89
CA TYR A 288 -53.58 14.69 47.25
C TYR A 288 -53.55 14.90 48.77
N THR A 289 -52.71 14.14 49.48
CA THR A 289 -52.66 14.10 50.95
C THR A 289 -52.54 15.49 51.61
N LYS A 290 -51.70 16.37 51.05
CA LYS A 290 -51.55 17.75 51.55
C LYS A 290 -52.85 18.55 51.44
N HIS A 291 -53.55 18.44 50.31
CA HIS A 291 -54.79 19.19 50.08
C HIS A 291 -55.97 18.61 50.86
N VAL A 292 -55.99 17.30 51.10
CA VAL A 292 -56.94 16.67 52.05
C VAL A 292 -56.76 17.27 53.44
N ARG A 293 -55.52 17.32 53.95
CA ARG A 293 -55.22 17.96 55.23
C ARG A 293 -55.67 19.42 55.27
N ASP A 294 -55.24 20.21 54.29
CA ASP A 294 -55.48 21.66 54.30
C ASP A 294 -57.00 21.96 54.25
N ALA A 295 -57.77 21.22 53.46
CA ALA A 295 -59.23 21.36 53.38
C ALA A 295 -59.95 20.83 54.64
N SER A 296 -59.52 19.69 55.19
CA SER A 296 -60.09 19.14 56.43
C SER A 296 -59.85 20.05 57.62
N MET A 297 -58.63 20.61 57.77
CA MET A 297 -58.34 21.55 58.86
C MET A 297 -59.13 22.86 58.71
N ALA A 298 -59.32 23.34 57.49
CA ALA A 298 -60.20 24.49 57.25
C ALA A 298 -61.66 24.18 57.61
N LEU A 299 -62.13 22.95 57.36
CA LEU A 299 -63.46 22.51 57.74
C LEU A 299 -63.63 22.32 59.25
N VAL A 300 -62.59 21.86 59.96
CA VAL A 300 -62.56 21.84 61.42
C VAL A 300 -62.73 23.26 61.96
N ASN A 301 -61.95 24.22 61.44
CA ASN A 301 -62.07 25.63 61.86
C ASN A 301 -63.47 26.19 61.59
N TYR A 302 -64.07 25.89 60.44
CA TYR A 302 -65.45 26.28 60.11
C TYR A 302 -66.46 25.88 61.20
N TYR A 303 -66.37 24.65 61.72
CA TYR A 303 -67.25 24.18 62.79
C TYR A 303 -66.89 24.77 64.15
N LEU A 304 -65.60 24.94 64.46
CA LEU A 304 -65.14 25.56 65.71
C LEU A 304 -65.59 27.03 65.84
N ASP A 305 -65.54 27.83 64.77
CA ASP A 305 -66.02 29.22 64.81
C ASP A 305 -67.52 29.33 65.11
N ARG A 306 -68.27 28.25 64.85
CA ARG A 306 -69.71 28.13 65.11
C ARG A 306 -70.01 27.38 66.40
N ASN A 307 -68.97 27.08 67.19
CA ASN A 307 -69.03 26.33 68.43
C ASN A 307 -69.62 24.91 68.30
N ASP A 308 -69.57 24.32 67.10
CA ASP A 308 -70.00 22.94 66.82
C ASP A 308 -68.82 21.97 67.01
N ARG A 309 -68.50 21.71 68.29
CA ARG A 309 -67.41 20.80 68.67
C ARG A 309 -67.64 19.35 68.22
N PRO A 310 -68.87 18.78 68.26
CA PRO A 310 -69.13 17.43 67.75
C PRO A 310 -68.80 17.28 66.27
N ALA A 311 -69.25 18.21 65.41
CA ALA A 311 -68.94 18.15 63.98
C ALA A 311 -67.44 18.34 63.71
N ALA A 312 -66.77 19.25 64.43
CA ALA A 312 -65.33 19.43 64.33
C ALA A 312 -64.55 18.14 64.68
N SER A 313 -64.96 17.44 65.74
CA SER A 313 -64.36 16.17 66.16
C SER A 313 -64.58 15.06 65.13
N LEU A 314 -65.78 14.97 64.54
CA LEU A 314 -66.09 14.00 63.49
C LEU A 314 -65.16 14.18 62.27
N VAL A 315 -65.02 15.41 61.78
CA VAL A 315 -64.12 15.73 60.65
C VAL A 315 -62.67 15.40 60.98
N LEU A 316 -62.22 15.66 62.21
CA LEU A 316 -60.87 15.35 62.65
C LEU A 316 -60.62 13.83 62.66
N ASN A 317 -61.58 13.05 63.15
CA ASN A 317 -61.50 11.58 63.15
C ASN A 317 -61.52 11.00 61.73
N GLU A 318 -62.40 11.51 60.85
CA GLU A 318 -62.42 11.14 59.43
C GLU A 318 -61.10 11.45 58.74
N TYR A 319 -60.53 12.64 59.02
CA TYR A 319 -59.21 13.01 58.51
C TYR A 319 -58.11 12.09 59.03
N ALA A 320 -58.11 11.70 60.31
CA ALA A 320 -57.09 10.80 60.87
C ALA A 320 -57.08 9.44 60.14
N VAL A 321 -58.24 8.80 60.01
CA VAL A 321 -58.40 7.53 59.27
C VAL A 321 -58.00 7.68 57.80
N LEU A 322 -58.41 8.78 57.17
CA LEU A 322 -58.10 9.04 55.77
C LEU A 322 -56.61 9.31 55.54
N SER A 323 -55.98 10.06 56.44
CA SER A 323 -54.56 10.41 56.40
C SER A 323 -53.69 9.16 56.47
N ASP A 324 -53.97 8.25 57.40
CA ASP A 324 -53.23 6.99 57.53
C ASP A 324 -53.35 6.13 56.25
N SER A 325 -54.55 6.05 55.69
CA SER A 325 -54.80 5.33 54.43
C SER A 325 -54.04 5.93 53.24
N LEU A 326 -54.08 7.26 53.09
CA LEU A 326 -53.44 7.97 51.99
C LEU A 326 -51.92 7.95 52.08
N ILE A 327 -51.36 8.19 53.27
CA ILE A 327 -49.91 8.11 53.52
C ILE A 327 -49.41 6.69 53.24
N GLY A 328 -50.15 5.68 53.69
CA GLY A 328 -49.84 4.28 53.38
C GLY A 328 -49.85 3.99 51.88
N ALA A 329 -50.81 4.53 51.12
CA ALA A 329 -50.88 4.36 49.67
C ALA A 329 -49.69 5.02 48.94
N VAL A 330 -49.36 6.27 49.31
CA VAL A 330 -48.21 7.00 48.73
C VAL A 330 -46.90 6.27 49.05
N ASN A 331 -46.71 5.79 50.29
CA ASN A 331 -45.50 5.07 50.67
C ASN A 331 -45.37 3.73 49.94
N ARG A 332 -46.48 3.01 49.69
CA ARG A 332 -46.47 1.80 48.86
C ARG A 332 -46.09 2.09 47.41
N GLU A 333 -46.61 3.17 46.81
CA GLU A 333 -46.24 3.56 45.45
C GLU A 333 -44.75 3.93 45.36
N LYS A 334 -44.26 4.73 46.32
CA LYS A 334 -42.82 5.05 46.46
C LYS A 334 -41.97 3.78 46.59
N ALA A 335 -42.33 2.86 47.48
CA ALA A 335 -41.61 1.60 47.67
C ALA A 335 -41.57 0.74 46.40
N ALA A 336 -42.67 0.65 45.65
CA ALA A 336 -42.75 -0.09 44.39
C ALA A 336 -41.83 0.47 43.29
N MET A 337 -41.41 1.73 43.40
CA MET A 337 -40.50 2.36 42.44
C MET A 337 -39.02 2.19 42.78
N LEU A 338 -38.68 1.75 44.00
CA LEU A 338 -37.31 1.69 44.50
C LEU A 338 -36.47 0.61 43.80
N GLU A 339 -36.99 -0.61 43.69
CA GLU A 339 -36.30 -1.71 43.02
C GLU A 339 -36.07 -1.44 41.52
N PRO A 340 -37.09 -1.00 40.74
CA PRO A 340 -36.89 -0.58 39.35
C PRO A 340 -35.82 0.53 39.22
N MET A 341 -35.83 1.51 40.13
CA MET A 341 -34.85 2.61 40.14
C MET A 341 -33.42 2.11 40.33
N ILE A 342 -33.19 1.26 41.35
CA ILE A 342 -31.87 0.70 41.67
C ILE A 342 -31.38 -0.14 40.50
N ASN A 343 -32.24 -0.98 39.93
CA ASN A 343 -31.88 -1.82 38.78
C ASN A 343 -31.50 -0.97 37.57
N THR A 344 -32.28 0.07 37.23
CA THR A 344 -31.92 0.98 36.13
C THR A 344 -30.59 1.69 36.38
N LEU A 345 -30.35 2.22 37.57
CA LEU A 345 -29.08 2.88 37.91
C LEU A 345 -27.89 1.91 37.83
N ARG A 346 -28.07 0.67 38.30
CA ARG A 346 -27.06 -0.39 38.22
C ARG A 346 -26.75 -0.74 36.76
N THR A 347 -27.76 -1.07 35.95
CA THR A 347 -27.59 -1.44 34.54
C THR A 347 -26.92 -0.31 33.74
N VAL A 348 -27.29 0.95 33.97
CA VAL A 348 -26.64 2.08 33.29
C VAL A 348 -25.18 2.21 33.71
N SER A 349 -24.87 1.97 34.98
CA SER A 349 -23.49 2.03 35.50
C SER A 349 -22.63 0.88 34.95
N GLU A 350 -23.18 -0.34 34.89
CA GLU A 350 -22.55 -1.51 34.30
C GLU A 350 -22.28 -1.32 32.81
N ASN A 351 -23.27 -0.82 32.06
CA ASN A 351 -23.09 -0.51 30.63
C ASN A 351 -21.97 0.50 30.39
N LYS A 352 -21.86 1.53 31.24
CA LYS A 352 -20.75 2.50 31.17
C LYS A 352 -19.40 1.84 31.43
N ARG A 353 -19.33 0.93 32.43
CA ARG A 353 -18.10 0.19 32.74
C ARG A 353 -17.69 -0.73 31.59
N LEU A 354 -18.64 -1.50 31.07
CA LEU A 354 -18.42 -2.40 29.93
C LEU A 354 -17.94 -1.65 28.68
N GLN A 355 -18.52 -0.48 28.39
CA GLN A 355 -18.06 0.37 27.29
C GLN A 355 -16.62 0.87 27.50
N ALA A 356 -16.26 1.25 28.72
CA ALA A 356 -14.89 1.66 29.04
C ALA A 356 -13.89 0.49 28.90
N GLU A 357 -14.26 -0.71 29.38
CA GLU A 357 -13.47 -1.93 29.23
C GLU A 357 -13.27 -2.30 27.76
N GLN A 358 -14.33 -2.23 26.94
CA GLN A 358 -14.27 -2.47 25.49
C GLN A 358 -13.33 -1.48 24.78
N ARG A 359 -13.39 -0.19 25.13
CA ARG A 359 -12.48 0.82 24.57
C ARG A 359 -11.02 0.51 24.92
N LEU A 360 -10.75 0.15 26.17
CA LEU A 360 -9.41 -0.23 26.61
C LEU A 360 -8.90 -1.47 25.86
N GLN A 361 -9.76 -2.47 25.62
CA GLN A 361 -9.42 -3.63 24.81
C GLN A 361 -9.13 -3.26 23.36
N GLN A 362 -9.93 -2.38 22.74
CA GLN A 362 -9.69 -1.90 21.39
C GLN A 362 -8.36 -1.15 21.27
N GLU A 363 -8.02 -0.31 22.25
CA GLU A 363 -6.72 0.36 22.31
C GLU A 363 -5.56 -0.63 22.43
N LYS A 364 -5.69 -1.68 23.26
CA LYS A 364 -4.69 -2.75 23.38
C LYS A 364 -4.49 -3.46 22.04
N ILE A 365 -5.57 -3.84 21.36
CA ILE A 365 -5.53 -4.48 20.04
C ILE A 365 -4.88 -3.55 19.00
N ALA A 366 -5.23 -2.26 19.01
CA ALA A 366 -4.64 -1.27 18.09
C ALA A 366 -3.13 -1.11 18.33
N ARG A 367 -2.68 -1.09 19.59
CA ARG A 367 -1.25 -1.07 19.94
C ARG A 367 -0.53 -2.32 19.45
N GLN A 368 -1.08 -3.51 19.70
CA GLN A 368 -0.52 -4.78 19.23
C GLN A 368 -0.43 -4.83 17.70
N ARG A 369 -1.48 -4.38 17.00
CA ARG A 369 -1.49 -4.30 15.53
C ARG A 369 -0.39 -3.36 15.01
N THR A 370 -0.22 -2.21 15.65
CA THR A 370 0.83 -1.24 15.29
C THR A 370 2.23 -1.82 15.51
N GLN A 371 2.45 -2.51 16.63
CA GLN A 371 3.71 -3.21 16.92
C GLN A 371 3.99 -4.32 15.91
N LEU A 372 2.99 -5.11 15.53
CA LEU A 372 3.13 -6.17 14.52
C LEU A 372 3.54 -5.60 13.17
N ILE A 373 2.89 -4.52 12.72
CA ILE A 373 3.24 -3.84 11.47
C ILE A 373 4.69 -3.34 11.52
N PHE A 374 5.11 -2.75 12.65
CA PHE A 374 6.49 -2.29 12.85
C PHE A 374 7.51 -3.42 12.70
N TYR A 375 7.29 -4.57 13.34
CA TYR A 375 8.17 -5.73 13.20
C TYR A 375 8.20 -6.30 11.78
N LEU A 376 7.07 -6.30 11.08
CA LEU A 376 6.98 -6.77 9.70
C LEU A 376 7.79 -5.88 8.75
N VAL A 377 7.72 -4.55 8.94
CA VAL A 377 8.53 -3.59 8.17
C VAL A 377 10.02 -3.80 8.42
N ILE A 378 10.45 -3.94 9.69
CA ILE A 378 11.86 -4.22 10.02
C ILE A 378 12.33 -5.51 9.36
N THR A 379 11.52 -6.57 9.45
CA THR A 379 11.87 -7.87 8.85
C THR A 379 12.00 -7.77 7.33
N LEU A 380 11.10 -7.03 6.67
CA LEU A 380 11.19 -6.78 5.23
C LEU A 380 12.47 -6.02 4.87
N VAL A 381 12.82 -4.97 5.61
CA VAL A 381 14.06 -4.21 5.41
C VAL A 381 15.28 -5.12 5.57
N LEU A 382 15.33 -5.96 6.62
CA LEU A 382 16.42 -6.91 6.83
C LEU A 382 16.54 -7.93 5.70
N LEU A 383 15.42 -8.48 5.21
CA LEU A 383 15.43 -9.41 4.08
C LEU A 383 15.90 -8.75 2.78
N THR A 384 15.48 -7.52 2.52
CA THR A 384 15.96 -6.76 1.34
C THR A 384 17.46 -6.46 1.45
N ALA A 385 17.94 -6.04 2.62
CA ALA A 385 19.36 -5.82 2.87
C ALA A 385 20.17 -7.11 2.67
N LEU A 386 19.73 -8.23 3.25
CA LEU A 386 20.38 -9.52 3.09
C LEU A 386 20.41 -9.96 1.61
N GLY A 387 19.30 -9.78 0.89
CA GLY A 387 19.20 -10.05 -0.54
C GLY A 387 20.18 -9.23 -1.36
N THR A 388 20.31 -7.93 -1.08
CA THR A 388 21.28 -7.05 -1.75
C THR A 388 22.73 -7.45 -1.47
N VAL A 389 23.08 -7.76 -0.22
CA VAL A 389 24.42 -8.25 0.15
C VAL A 389 24.75 -9.55 -0.57
N TYR A 390 23.81 -10.50 -0.60
CA TYR A 390 23.98 -11.77 -1.31
C TYR A 390 24.17 -11.55 -2.82
N TYR A 391 23.37 -10.68 -3.43
CA TYR A 391 23.48 -10.33 -4.84
C TYR A 391 24.87 -9.76 -5.18
N LEU A 392 25.33 -8.75 -4.42
CA LEU A 392 26.63 -8.13 -4.61
C LEU A 392 27.79 -9.13 -4.41
N ALA A 393 27.69 -10.02 -3.43
CA ALA A 393 28.70 -11.06 -3.20
C ALA A 393 28.77 -12.06 -4.37
N ARG A 394 27.62 -12.41 -4.95
CA ARG A 394 27.53 -13.30 -6.11
C ARG A 394 28.12 -12.66 -7.37
N GLU A 395 27.82 -11.39 -7.59
CA GLU A 395 28.36 -10.64 -8.72
C GLU A 395 29.88 -10.48 -8.62
N ARG A 396 30.38 -10.15 -7.42
CA ARG A 396 31.82 -10.09 -7.14
C ARG A 396 32.54 -11.41 -7.44
N ARG A 397 31.95 -12.55 -7.08
CA ARG A 397 32.53 -13.87 -7.41
C ARG A 397 32.64 -14.10 -8.91
N ARG A 398 31.57 -13.81 -9.67
CA ARG A 398 31.61 -13.93 -11.14
C ARG A 398 32.69 -13.06 -11.77
N MET A 399 32.85 -11.84 -11.26
CA MET A 399 33.88 -10.93 -11.72
C MET A 399 35.28 -11.49 -11.42
N LEU A 400 35.51 -12.01 -10.22
CA LEU A 400 36.78 -12.65 -9.86
C LEU A 400 37.10 -13.85 -10.76
N ASP A 401 36.13 -14.72 -11.04
CA ASP A 401 36.33 -15.88 -11.93
C ASP A 401 36.72 -15.42 -13.35
N SER A 402 36.06 -14.37 -13.88
CA SER A 402 36.39 -13.82 -15.20
C SER A 402 37.81 -13.26 -15.28
N ILE A 403 38.28 -12.60 -14.21
CA ILE A 403 39.63 -12.05 -14.13
C ILE A 403 40.67 -13.18 -14.14
N VAL A 404 40.41 -14.27 -13.41
CA VAL A 404 41.32 -15.44 -13.38
C VAL A 404 41.46 -16.06 -14.77
N VAL A 405 40.36 -16.22 -15.50
CA VAL A 405 40.39 -16.76 -16.87
C VAL A 405 41.16 -15.84 -17.82
N GLN A 406 40.91 -14.52 -17.78
CA GLN A 406 41.61 -13.56 -18.64
C GLN A 406 43.12 -13.55 -18.38
N LYS A 407 43.54 -13.63 -17.10
CA LYS A 407 44.95 -13.68 -16.74
C LYS A 407 45.66 -14.88 -17.38
N LYS A 408 45.04 -16.06 -17.36
CA LYS A 408 45.62 -17.28 -17.94
C LYS A 408 45.86 -17.16 -19.44
N VAL A 409 44.90 -16.59 -20.17
CA VAL A 409 45.02 -16.37 -21.62
C VAL A 409 46.17 -15.41 -21.96
N ILE A 410 46.35 -14.36 -21.14
CA ILE A 410 47.44 -13.41 -21.32
C ILE A 410 48.81 -14.08 -21.13
N GLU A 411 48.95 -14.93 -20.11
CA GLU A 411 50.20 -15.66 -19.84
C GLU A 411 50.55 -16.64 -20.97
N GLU A 412 49.58 -17.38 -21.50
CA GLU A 412 49.80 -18.31 -22.63
C GLU A 412 50.27 -17.59 -23.91
N ASN A 413 49.68 -16.42 -24.22
CA ASN A 413 50.10 -15.62 -25.37
C ASN A 413 51.52 -15.06 -25.23
N ALA A 414 51.93 -14.69 -24.01
CA ALA A 414 53.28 -14.18 -23.77
C ALA A 414 54.36 -15.23 -24.07
N VAL A 415 54.13 -16.49 -23.66
CA VAL A 415 55.06 -17.60 -23.92
C VAL A 415 55.23 -17.85 -25.41
N ARG A 416 54.12 -17.94 -26.16
CA ARG A 416 54.14 -18.21 -27.61
C ARG A 416 54.87 -17.13 -28.39
N LEU A 417 54.73 -15.87 -27.97
CA LEU A 417 55.41 -14.75 -28.61
C LEU A 417 56.93 -14.85 -28.42
N GLN A 418 57.38 -15.28 -27.24
CA GLN A 418 58.80 -15.43 -26.92
C GLN A 418 59.46 -16.54 -27.75
N GLU A 419 58.80 -17.69 -27.92
CA GLU A 419 59.27 -18.79 -28.76
C GLU A 419 59.47 -18.35 -30.22
N LEU A 420 58.48 -17.64 -30.77
CA LEU A 420 58.51 -17.17 -32.16
C LEU A 420 59.65 -16.17 -32.39
N ASN A 421 59.92 -15.29 -31.42
CA ASN A 421 61.01 -14.33 -31.53
C ASN A 421 62.39 -15.02 -31.46
N ALA A 422 62.55 -16.04 -30.61
CA ALA A 422 63.79 -16.81 -30.51
C ALA A 422 64.13 -17.57 -31.82
N THR A 423 63.13 -18.14 -32.49
CA THR A 423 63.33 -18.76 -33.81
C THR A 423 63.76 -17.73 -34.86
N LYS A 424 63.16 -16.54 -34.84
CA LYS A 424 63.49 -15.44 -35.75
C LYS A 424 64.97 -15.01 -35.62
N ASP A 425 65.43 -14.81 -34.39
CA ASP A 425 66.80 -14.32 -34.12
C ASP A 425 67.87 -15.36 -34.50
N LYS A 426 67.57 -16.66 -34.31
CA LYS A 426 68.46 -17.76 -34.71
C LYS A 426 68.62 -17.83 -36.24
N PHE A 427 67.55 -17.60 -37.00
CA PHE A 427 67.61 -17.56 -38.46
C PHE A 427 68.48 -16.42 -38.99
N PHE A 428 68.26 -15.19 -38.53
CA PHE A 428 69.04 -14.03 -38.98
C PHE A 428 70.54 -14.21 -38.74
N SER A 429 70.92 -14.90 -37.68
CA SER A 429 72.32 -15.19 -37.35
C SER A 429 73.00 -16.11 -38.40
N ILE A 430 72.31 -17.14 -38.88
CA ILE A 430 72.82 -18.06 -39.91
C ILE A 430 73.01 -17.33 -41.24
N VAL A 431 72.03 -16.53 -41.62
CA VAL A 431 72.02 -15.78 -42.89
C VAL A 431 73.15 -14.77 -42.95
N ALA A 432 73.34 -14.02 -41.87
CA ALA A 432 74.39 -13.01 -41.79
C ALA A 432 75.79 -13.63 -41.94
N HIS A 433 76.01 -14.81 -41.35
CA HIS A 433 77.29 -15.53 -41.45
C HIS A 433 77.59 -15.97 -42.89
N ASP A 434 76.61 -16.57 -43.55
CA ASP A 434 76.82 -17.20 -44.87
C ASP A 434 76.86 -16.19 -46.03
N LEU A 435 76.23 -15.02 -45.87
CA LEU A 435 76.35 -13.91 -46.84
C LEU A 435 77.68 -13.17 -46.70
N LYS A 436 78.22 -13.06 -45.47
CA LYS A 436 79.45 -12.30 -45.19
C LYS A 436 80.68 -12.91 -45.85
N SER A 437 80.78 -14.24 -45.89
CA SER A 437 81.93 -14.96 -46.45
C SER A 437 82.18 -14.67 -47.94
N PRO A 438 81.19 -14.81 -48.86
CA PRO A 438 81.43 -14.47 -50.26
C PRO A 438 81.59 -12.97 -50.51
N LEU A 439 80.89 -12.11 -49.77
CA LEU A 439 81.06 -10.66 -49.89
C LEU A 439 82.46 -10.20 -49.47
N ALA A 440 83.03 -10.80 -48.42
CA ALA A 440 84.41 -10.53 -48.00
C ALA A 440 85.43 -10.97 -49.07
N VAL A 441 85.19 -12.10 -49.74
CA VAL A 441 86.03 -12.56 -50.86
C VAL A 441 85.94 -11.61 -52.05
N LEU A 442 84.73 -11.15 -52.40
CA LEU A 442 84.50 -10.12 -53.42
C LEU A 442 85.22 -8.82 -53.10
N GLN A 443 85.09 -8.36 -51.86
CA GLN A 443 85.77 -7.16 -51.40
C GLN A 443 87.29 -7.29 -51.48
N GLY A 444 87.84 -8.45 -51.07
CA GLY A 444 89.27 -8.73 -51.19
C GLY A 444 89.76 -8.69 -52.64
N PHE A 445 89.00 -9.25 -53.58
CA PHE A 445 89.33 -9.19 -55.00
C PHE A 445 89.23 -7.79 -55.59
N LEU A 446 88.23 -6.99 -55.20
CA LEU A 446 88.10 -5.60 -55.63
C LEU A 446 89.26 -4.74 -55.11
N LEU A 447 89.69 -4.96 -53.86
CA LEU A 447 90.88 -4.32 -53.28
C LEU A 447 92.16 -4.68 -54.07
N LEU A 448 92.35 -5.95 -54.40
CA LEU A 448 93.47 -6.41 -55.25
C LEU A 448 93.45 -5.78 -56.65
N TRP A 449 92.28 -5.52 -57.22
CA TRP A 449 92.12 -4.82 -58.49
C TRP A 449 92.41 -3.32 -58.40
N GLU A 450 92.01 -2.68 -57.30
CA GLU A 450 92.22 -1.25 -57.04
C GLU A 450 93.69 -0.93 -56.76
N ASP A 451 94.45 -1.86 -56.16
CA ASP A 451 95.87 -1.69 -55.78
C ASP A 451 96.84 -1.76 -56.97
N GLY A 452 96.36 -1.89 -58.21
CA GLY A 452 97.13 -1.62 -59.42
C GLY A 452 98.28 -2.59 -59.71
N THR A 453 98.18 -3.87 -59.34
CA THR A 453 99.22 -4.87 -59.66
C THR A 453 99.29 -5.14 -61.18
N GLU A 454 100.33 -4.61 -61.84
CA GLU A 454 100.57 -4.66 -63.29
C GLU A 454 101.01 -6.04 -63.85
N ASP A 455 101.03 -7.11 -63.04
CA ASP A 455 101.63 -8.40 -63.43
C ASP A 455 100.63 -9.57 -63.61
N PHE A 456 99.31 -9.32 -63.68
CA PHE A 456 98.40 -10.42 -64.04
C PHE A 456 98.45 -10.70 -65.54
N SER A 457 98.90 -11.89 -65.91
CA SER A 457 98.73 -12.39 -67.27
C SER A 457 97.25 -12.42 -67.67
N ARG A 458 96.97 -12.34 -68.97
CA ARG A 458 95.60 -12.37 -69.48
C ARG A 458 94.86 -13.65 -69.05
N GLU A 459 95.61 -14.74 -68.90
CA GLU A 459 95.14 -16.05 -68.46
C GLU A 459 94.77 -16.06 -66.96
N GLU A 460 95.59 -15.44 -66.10
CA GLU A 460 95.33 -15.31 -64.66
C GLU A 460 94.13 -14.40 -64.39
N MET A 461 94.02 -13.28 -65.10
CA MET A 461 92.86 -12.40 -64.99
C MET A 461 91.57 -13.13 -65.40
N GLN A 462 91.61 -13.91 -66.49
CA GLN A 462 90.47 -14.74 -66.88
C GLN A 462 90.16 -15.84 -65.87
N TYR A 463 91.15 -16.39 -65.17
CA TYR A 463 90.92 -17.33 -64.07
C TYR A 463 90.22 -16.64 -62.90
N PHE A 464 90.70 -15.47 -62.46
CA PHE A 464 90.10 -14.72 -61.37
C PHE A 464 88.68 -14.25 -61.68
N ILE A 465 88.43 -13.71 -62.88
CA ILE A 465 87.08 -13.32 -63.30
C ILE A 465 86.14 -14.54 -63.32
N ARG A 466 86.63 -15.71 -63.74
CA ARG A 466 85.84 -16.95 -63.71
C ARG A 466 85.52 -17.40 -62.27
N GLU A 467 86.49 -17.37 -61.36
CA GLU A 467 86.26 -17.72 -59.96
C GLU A 467 85.36 -16.70 -59.24
N LEU A 468 85.52 -15.40 -59.53
CA LEU A 468 84.66 -14.34 -59.01
C LEU A 468 83.22 -14.48 -59.50
N ASN A 469 83.02 -14.74 -60.80
CA ASN A 469 81.70 -15.01 -61.36
C ASN A 469 81.08 -16.26 -60.73
N LYS A 470 81.85 -17.34 -60.54
CA LYS A 470 81.35 -18.54 -59.82
C LYS A 470 80.90 -18.19 -58.40
N LYS A 471 81.69 -17.42 -57.64
CA LYS A 471 81.35 -17.02 -56.26
C LYS A 471 80.16 -16.06 -56.19
N MET A 472 80.06 -15.12 -57.13
CA MET A 472 78.93 -14.21 -57.22
C MET A 472 77.64 -14.97 -57.53
N ASN A 473 77.66 -15.88 -58.51
CA ASN A 473 76.50 -16.69 -58.86
C ASN A 473 76.03 -17.56 -57.67
N SER A 474 76.94 -18.19 -56.93
CA SER A 474 76.57 -18.92 -55.70
C SER A 474 75.93 -18.03 -54.62
N THR A 475 76.33 -16.75 -54.55
CA THR A 475 75.78 -15.80 -53.57
C THR A 475 74.40 -15.28 -53.97
N ILE A 476 74.20 -15.04 -55.26
CA ILE A 476 72.89 -14.71 -55.83
C ILE A 476 71.93 -15.88 -55.58
N GLU A 477 72.33 -17.12 -55.87
CA GLU A 477 71.52 -18.30 -55.58
C GLU A 477 71.16 -18.42 -54.08
N LEU A 478 72.10 -18.14 -53.17
CA LEU A 478 71.82 -18.15 -51.73
C LEU A 478 70.80 -17.07 -51.35
N THR A 479 70.93 -15.86 -51.91
CA THR A 479 70.04 -14.72 -51.63
C THR A 479 68.64 -14.96 -52.20
N GLU A 480 68.53 -15.54 -53.40
CA GLU A 480 67.24 -15.92 -53.98
C GLU A 480 66.54 -17.01 -53.14
N ASN A 481 67.30 -18.03 -52.70
CA ASN A 481 66.78 -19.07 -51.82
C ASN A 481 66.31 -18.48 -50.47
N LEU A 482 67.04 -17.50 -49.94
CA LEU A 482 66.67 -16.77 -48.72
C LEU A 482 65.36 -16.00 -48.88
N ILE A 483 65.23 -15.22 -49.95
CA ILE A 483 64.02 -14.42 -50.22
C ILE A 483 62.82 -15.36 -50.38
N ARG A 484 62.99 -16.48 -51.09
CA ARG A 484 61.93 -17.49 -51.24
C ARG A 484 61.56 -18.14 -49.90
N TRP A 485 62.51 -18.39 -49.01
CA TRP A 485 62.24 -18.88 -47.65
C TRP A 485 61.49 -17.84 -46.79
N ALA A 486 61.94 -16.58 -46.80
CA ALA A 486 61.30 -15.50 -46.04
C ALA A 486 59.87 -15.25 -46.52
N ALA A 487 59.64 -15.23 -47.84
CA ALA A 487 58.31 -15.14 -48.44
C ALA A 487 57.42 -16.33 -48.04
N SER A 488 58.01 -17.53 -47.97
CA SER A 488 57.38 -18.75 -47.48
C SER A 488 56.93 -18.65 -46.01
N GLN A 489 57.73 -18.04 -45.12
CA GLN A 489 57.41 -17.87 -43.70
C GLN A 489 56.39 -16.76 -43.44
N MET A 490 56.44 -15.68 -44.21
CA MET A 490 55.55 -14.53 -44.02
C MET A 490 54.14 -14.74 -44.61
N GLN A 491 53.84 -15.93 -45.16
CA GLN A 491 52.55 -16.25 -45.81
C GLN A 491 52.10 -15.23 -46.87
N LEU A 492 53.04 -14.46 -47.46
CA LEU A 492 52.71 -13.36 -48.37
C LEU A 492 52.18 -13.85 -49.74
N HIS A 493 52.24 -15.15 -50.03
CA HIS A 493 51.59 -15.82 -51.16
C HIS A 493 50.94 -17.12 -50.67
N ARG A 494 49.64 -17.30 -50.90
CA ARG A 494 48.98 -18.61 -50.73
C ARG A 494 49.44 -19.51 -51.87
N SER A 495 50.08 -20.65 -51.58
CA SER A 495 50.37 -21.66 -52.60
C SER A 495 49.06 -22.08 -53.26
N VAL A 496 48.93 -21.87 -54.57
CA VAL A 496 47.73 -22.27 -55.33
C VAL A 496 48.06 -23.54 -56.09
N ALA A 497 47.62 -24.68 -55.56
CA ALA A 497 47.87 -25.97 -56.20
C ALA A 497 46.99 -26.12 -57.46
N VAL A 498 47.61 -26.22 -58.62
CA VAL A 498 46.95 -26.45 -59.91
C VAL A 498 47.40 -27.78 -60.51
N ALA A 499 46.66 -28.28 -61.50
CA ALA A 499 47.02 -29.49 -62.23
C ALA A 499 48.21 -29.20 -63.16
N VAL A 500 49.40 -29.74 -62.85
CA VAL A 500 50.65 -29.50 -63.60
C VAL A 500 51.01 -30.70 -64.46
N PRO A 501 51.04 -30.57 -65.81
CA PRO A 501 51.50 -31.62 -66.71
C PRO A 501 53.01 -31.88 -66.54
N LEU A 502 53.38 -33.07 -66.06
CA LEU A 502 54.77 -33.39 -65.71
C LEU A 502 55.70 -33.47 -66.92
N ALA A 503 55.23 -34.01 -68.04
CA ALA A 503 56.06 -34.16 -69.24
C ALA A 503 56.59 -32.81 -69.76
N GLY A 504 55.72 -31.78 -69.78
CA GLY A 504 56.11 -30.43 -70.22
C GLY A 504 57.04 -29.73 -69.23
N LEU A 505 56.76 -29.84 -67.93
CA LEU A 505 57.59 -29.23 -66.90
C LEU A 505 58.98 -29.89 -66.84
N VAL A 506 59.05 -31.21 -66.86
CA VAL A 506 60.33 -31.95 -66.84
C VAL A 506 61.14 -31.69 -68.11
N ALA A 507 60.52 -31.64 -69.29
CA ALA A 507 61.21 -31.28 -70.52
C ALA A 507 61.81 -29.86 -70.46
N LYS A 508 61.05 -28.89 -69.92
CA LYS A 508 61.56 -27.52 -69.69
C LYS A 508 62.77 -27.54 -68.76
N VAL A 509 62.70 -28.26 -67.63
CA VAL A 509 63.81 -28.32 -66.67
C VAL A 509 65.02 -29.04 -67.27
N LEU A 510 64.84 -30.16 -67.97
CA LEU A 510 65.93 -30.90 -68.60
C LEU A 510 66.69 -30.06 -69.63
N GLY A 511 65.99 -29.28 -70.45
CA GLY A 511 66.62 -28.39 -71.44
C GLY A 511 67.61 -27.38 -70.82
N HIS A 512 67.43 -26.99 -69.56
CA HIS A 512 68.38 -26.12 -68.86
C HIS A 512 69.66 -26.86 -68.43
N TYR A 513 69.63 -28.19 -68.28
CA TYR A 513 70.75 -29.00 -67.79
C TYR A 513 71.38 -29.91 -68.85
N GLU A 514 70.86 -29.95 -70.08
CA GLU A 514 71.44 -30.73 -71.18
C GLU A 514 72.91 -30.39 -71.44
N SER A 515 73.25 -29.10 -71.48
CA SER A 515 74.64 -28.66 -71.68
C SER A 515 75.55 -29.07 -70.51
N ALA A 516 75.07 -28.96 -69.27
CA ALA A 516 75.83 -29.33 -68.07
C ALA A 516 76.02 -30.86 -67.97
N ALA A 517 75.00 -31.63 -68.32
CA ALA A 517 75.10 -33.09 -68.38
C ALA A 517 76.03 -33.56 -69.52
N ALA A 518 75.95 -32.93 -70.69
CA ALA A 518 76.83 -33.23 -71.83
C ALA A 518 78.31 -32.93 -71.55
N GLN A 519 78.61 -31.86 -70.81
CA GLN A 519 79.99 -31.57 -70.37
C GLN A 519 80.60 -32.68 -69.50
N LYS A 520 79.77 -33.42 -68.76
CA LYS A 520 80.17 -34.58 -67.95
C LYS A 520 79.92 -35.93 -68.62
N ASP A 521 79.46 -35.95 -69.87
CA ASP A 521 79.07 -37.18 -70.57
C ASP A 521 78.03 -38.01 -69.79
N ILE A 522 77.09 -37.34 -69.11
CA ILE A 522 76.01 -37.96 -68.33
C ILE A 522 74.78 -38.14 -69.21
N SER A 523 74.25 -39.36 -69.26
CA SER A 523 73.01 -39.67 -69.99
C SER A 523 71.78 -39.32 -69.14
N LEU A 524 70.98 -38.35 -69.60
CA LEU A 524 69.68 -38.03 -69.00
C LEU A 524 68.59 -38.90 -69.64
N ARG A 525 67.86 -39.67 -68.83
CA ARG A 525 66.76 -40.54 -69.28
C ARG A 525 65.44 -40.11 -68.67
N THR A 526 64.37 -40.14 -69.46
CA THR A 526 63.01 -39.81 -69.03
C THR A 526 62.07 -40.97 -69.26
N ASP A 527 61.33 -41.35 -68.23
CA ASP A 527 60.25 -42.33 -68.29
C ASP A 527 58.98 -41.72 -67.66
N ILE A 528 58.35 -40.82 -68.41
CA ILE A 528 57.18 -40.05 -67.97
C ILE A 528 56.10 -40.19 -69.03
N ALA A 529 54.94 -40.75 -68.65
CA ALA A 529 53.79 -40.84 -69.54
C ALA A 529 53.30 -39.43 -69.96
N PRO A 530 52.95 -39.18 -71.23
CA PRO A 530 52.53 -37.86 -71.70
C PRO A 530 51.33 -37.25 -70.94
N GLY A 531 50.48 -38.10 -70.35
CA GLY A 531 49.31 -37.69 -69.56
C GLY A 531 49.54 -37.61 -68.05
N ALA A 532 50.77 -37.71 -67.54
CA ALA A 532 51.05 -37.65 -66.11
C ALA A 532 50.87 -36.21 -65.56
N VAL A 533 50.03 -36.06 -64.52
CA VAL A 533 49.71 -34.75 -63.90
C VAL A 533 49.81 -34.84 -62.38
N MET A 534 50.39 -33.81 -61.75
CA MET A 534 50.44 -33.66 -60.29
C MET A 534 49.74 -32.38 -59.86
N GLN A 535 49.08 -32.41 -58.69
CA GLN A 535 48.46 -31.21 -58.10
C GLN A 535 49.47 -30.47 -57.20
N ALA A 536 50.01 -29.35 -57.69
CA ALA A 536 50.96 -28.53 -56.96
C ALA A 536 51.02 -27.09 -57.50
N ASP A 537 51.63 -26.20 -56.73
CA ASP A 537 52.06 -24.89 -57.21
C ASP A 537 53.19 -25.08 -58.26
N PRO A 538 53.03 -24.58 -59.50
CA PRO A 538 53.97 -24.85 -60.59
C PRO A 538 55.39 -24.36 -60.31
N ASP A 539 55.54 -23.20 -59.68
CA ASP A 539 56.85 -22.61 -59.39
C ASP A 539 57.58 -23.40 -58.30
N GLN A 540 56.84 -23.86 -57.29
CA GLN A 540 57.36 -24.69 -56.20
C GLN A 540 57.76 -26.08 -56.67
N LEU A 541 56.96 -26.69 -57.55
CA LEU A 541 57.27 -27.98 -58.15
C LEU A 541 58.47 -27.87 -59.12
N GLU A 542 58.51 -26.84 -59.96
CA GLU A 542 59.65 -26.56 -60.84
C GLU A 542 60.94 -26.39 -60.03
N PHE A 543 60.90 -25.59 -58.96
CA PHE A 543 62.03 -25.40 -58.05
C PHE A 543 62.51 -26.72 -57.44
N THR A 544 61.58 -27.55 -56.99
CA THR A 544 61.89 -28.85 -56.37
C THR A 544 62.58 -29.77 -57.37
N ILE A 545 62.00 -29.95 -58.56
CA ILE A 545 62.56 -30.80 -59.62
C ILE A 545 63.95 -30.30 -60.04
N ARG A 546 64.09 -28.98 -60.26
CA ARG A 546 65.35 -28.35 -60.63
C ARG A 546 66.46 -28.62 -59.60
N ASN A 547 66.15 -28.47 -58.31
CA ASN A 547 67.13 -28.69 -57.25
C ASN A 547 67.54 -30.16 -57.11
N LEU A 548 66.57 -31.08 -57.19
CA LEU A 548 66.87 -32.51 -57.14
C LEU A 548 67.67 -32.97 -58.36
N LEU A 549 67.32 -32.49 -59.56
CA LEU A 549 68.05 -32.79 -60.80
C LEU A 549 69.47 -32.22 -60.77
N ASN A 550 69.64 -30.98 -60.34
CA ASN A 550 70.96 -30.37 -60.22
C ASN A 550 71.85 -31.14 -59.24
N ASN A 551 71.28 -31.59 -58.12
CA ASN A 551 72.00 -32.46 -57.18
C ASN A 551 72.38 -33.80 -57.83
N ALA A 552 71.45 -34.45 -58.53
CA ALA A 552 71.70 -35.71 -59.22
C ALA A 552 72.86 -35.60 -60.23
N ILE A 553 72.88 -34.56 -61.07
CA ILE A 553 73.96 -34.31 -62.06
C ILE A 553 75.29 -34.02 -61.35
N LYS A 554 75.26 -33.17 -60.33
CA LYS A 554 76.44 -32.77 -59.57
C LYS A 554 77.17 -33.94 -58.89
N PHE A 555 76.42 -34.91 -58.35
CA PHE A 555 76.99 -36.04 -57.60
C PHE A 555 77.17 -37.32 -58.43
N THR A 556 76.86 -37.27 -59.73
CA THR A 556 77.11 -38.36 -60.68
C THR A 556 78.48 -38.19 -61.35
N PRO A 557 79.33 -39.24 -61.42
CA PRO A 557 80.61 -39.20 -62.14
C PRO A 557 80.42 -39.25 -63.67
N ARG A 558 81.49 -38.98 -64.42
CA ARG A 558 81.43 -38.97 -65.90
C ARG A 558 80.98 -40.32 -66.48
N GLY A 559 80.15 -40.31 -67.51
CA GLY A 559 79.57 -41.51 -68.12
C GLY A 559 78.38 -42.12 -67.36
N GLY A 560 77.95 -41.49 -66.26
CA GLY A 560 76.82 -41.96 -65.44
C GLY A 560 75.44 -41.68 -66.06
N VAL A 561 74.39 -42.13 -65.37
CA VAL A 561 73.00 -42.01 -65.84
C VAL A 561 72.14 -41.37 -64.75
N VAL A 562 71.33 -40.38 -65.15
CA VAL A 562 70.28 -39.80 -64.30
C VAL A 562 68.94 -40.05 -64.96
N THR A 563 68.04 -40.72 -64.24
CA THR A 563 66.71 -41.11 -64.73
C THR A 563 65.63 -40.38 -63.96
N LEU A 564 64.74 -39.69 -64.67
CA LEU A 564 63.51 -39.15 -64.11
C LEU A 564 62.33 -40.03 -64.54
N ALA A 565 61.64 -40.63 -63.59
CA ALA A 565 60.51 -41.49 -63.86
C ALA A 565 59.30 -41.08 -63.03
N ALA A 566 58.11 -41.11 -63.63
CA ALA A 566 56.88 -40.74 -62.94
C ALA A 566 55.87 -41.90 -62.98
N THR A 567 55.45 -42.38 -61.81
CA THR A 567 54.60 -43.57 -61.65
C THR A 567 53.41 -43.29 -60.73
N PRO A 568 52.24 -43.91 -60.95
CA PRO A 568 51.13 -43.83 -60.00
C PRO A 568 51.54 -44.38 -58.63
N GLY A 569 51.27 -43.61 -57.57
CA GLY A 569 51.50 -43.99 -56.18
C GLY A 569 50.23 -44.50 -55.51
N PRO A 570 50.33 -45.05 -54.29
CA PRO A 570 49.16 -45.51 -53.54
C PRO A 570 48.22 -44.36 -53.14
N GLY A 571 46.91 -44.60 -53.22
CA GLY A 571 45.88 -43.72 -52.65
C GLY A 571 45.57 -42.42 -53.41
N GLY A 572 45.62 -42.43 -54.75
CA GLY A 572 45.34 -41.24 -55.56
C GLY A 572 46.47 -40.20 -55.51
N THR A 573 47.71 -40.69 -55.37
CA THR A 573 48.91 -39.86 -55.42
C THR A 573 49.74 -40.26 -56.64
N PHE A 574 50.55 -39.34 -57.13
CA PHE A 574 51.52 -39.59 -58.18
C PHE A 574 52.93 -39.45 -57.60
N GLU A 575 53.87 -40.28 -58.04
CA GLU A 575 55.26 -40.26 -57.57
C GLU A 575 56.19 -39.86 -58.71
N LEU A 576 57.01 -38.83 -58.47
CA LEU A 576 58.08 -38.40 -59.37
C LEU A 576 59.41 -38.76 -58.71
N THR A 577 60.16 -39.64 -59.38
CA THR A 577 61.46 -40.12 -58.92
C THR A 577 62.58 -39.49 -59.73
N VAL A 578 63.61 -39.00 -59.03
CA VAL A 578 64.88 -38.56 -59.62
C VAL A 578 65.94 -39.52 -59.10
N ARG A 579 66.45 -40.38 -59.98
CA ARG A 579 67.42 -41.42 -59.65
C ARG A 579 68.76 -41.16 -60.34
N ASP A 580 69.83 -41.15 -59.56
CA ASP A 580 71.21 -41.05 -60.06
C ASP A 580 72.02 -42.34 -59.82
N THR A 581 73.06 -42.54 -60.64
CA THR A 581 74.09 -43.57 -60.42
C THR A 581 75.35 -42.96 -59.79
N GLY A 582 75.18 -41.98 -58.91
CA GLY A 582 76.25 -41.22 -58.30
C GLY A 582 76.89 -41.89 -57.09
N LEU A 583 77.64 -41.10 -56.31
CA LEU A 583 78.40 -41.59 -55.15
C LEU A 583 77.53 -42.15 -54.01
N GLY A 584 76.24 -41.81 -53.98
CA GLY A 584 75.33 -42.15 -52.87
C GLY A 584 75.74 -41.53 -51.52
N MET A 585 74.98 -41.85 -50.47
CA MET A 585 75.15 -41.28 -49.13
C MET A 585 75.19 -42.37 -48.05
N PRO A 586 76.04 -42.23 -47.01
CA PRO A 586 76.04 -43.13 -45.87
C PRO A 586 74.81 -42.88 -44.96
N PRO A 587 74.31 -43.91 -44.22
CA PRO A 587 73.10 -43.81 -43.39
C PRO A 587 73.12 -42.67 -42.34
N ALA A 588 74.31 -42.38 -41.78
CA ALA A 588 74.48 -41.29 -40.83
C ALA A 588 74.16 -39.91 -41.42
N LYS A 589 74.40 -39.71 -42.73
CA LYS A 589 74.14 -38.46 -43.43
C LYS A 589 72.68 -38.34 -43.89
N LEU A 590 72.01 -39.46 -44.16
CA LEU A 590 70.57 -39.47 -44.49
C LEU A 590 69.70 -38.99 -43.32
N GLN A 591 70.08 -39.30 -42.07
CA GLN A 591 69.31 -38.90 -40.88
C GLN A 591 69.35 -37.39 -40.59
N THR A 592 70.39 -36.69 -41.03
CA THR A 592 70.58 -35.26 -40.81
C THR A 592 70.29 -34.41 -42.05
N LEU A 593 69.85 -35.02 -43.15
CA LEU A 593 69.72 -34.38 -44.47
C LEU A 593 68.80 -33.14 -44.49
N PHE A 594 67.77 -33.14 -43.65
CA PHE A 594 66.78 -32.05 -43.54
C PHE A 594 66.88 -31.26 -42.22
N ALA A 595 67.95 -31.44 -41.43
CA ALA A 595 68.14 -30.75 -40.16
C ALA A 595 68.95 -29.45 -40.36
N LEU A 596 68.45 -28.34 -39.80
CA LEU A 596 69.06 -27.01 -39.87
C LEU A 596 70.44 -26.90 -39.19
N GLU A 597 70.76 -27.79 -38.24
CA GLU A 597 71.93 -27.63 -37.35
C GLU A 597 73.21 -28.33 -37.84
N LYS A 598 73.17 -29.12 -38.93
CA LYS A 598 74.33 -29.92 -39.40
C LYS A 598 74.42 -30.04 -40.93
N THR A 599 74.12 -28.97 -41.66
CA THR A 599 74.13 -28.97 -43.13
C THR A 599 75.53 -28.67 -43.68
N GLU A 600 76.48 -29.58 -43.51
CA GLU A 600 77.78 -29.47 -44.18
C GLU A 600 77.64 -29.82 -45.67
N SER A 601 77.84 -28.85 -46.57
CA SER A 601 77.82 -29.07 -48.02
C SER A 601 79.02 -29.89 -48.46
N THR A 602 78.79 -31.12 -48.93
CA THR A 602 79.82 -31.92 -49.63
C THR A 602 80.05 -31.40 -51.05
N ALA A 603 81.31 -31.39 -51.47
CA ALA A 603 81.68 -31.07 -52.86
C ALA A 603 81.15 -32.14 -53.81
N GLY A 604 80.68 -31.72 -55.00
CA GLY A 604 80.30 -32.61 -56.10
C GLY A 604 81.50 -33.35 -56.70
N THR A 605 81.24 -34.23 -57.66
CA THR A 605 82.27 -35.09 -58.26
C THR A 605 83.37 -34.31 -59.00
N GLU A 606 83.09 -33.06 -59.40
CA GLU A 606 84.06 -32.14 -60.02
C GLU A 606 84.26 -30.86 -59.17
N GLY A 607 83.96 -30.91 -57.86
CA GLY A 607 84.27 -29.84 -56.91
C GLY A 607 83.17 -28.79 -56.70
N GLU A 608 81.95 -29.02 -57.21
CA GLU A 608 80.86 -28.06 -57.09
C GLU A 608 80.39 -27.94 -55.63
N LYS A 609 80.15 -26.73 -55.12
CA LYS A 609 79.63 -26.49 -53.74
C LYS A 609 78.17 -26.07 -53.79
N GLY A 610 77.36 -26.50 -52.82
CA GLY A 610 75.94 -26.17 -52.70
C GLY A 610 75.69 -25.37 -51.44
N THR A 611 74.54 -24.69 -51.36
CA THR A 611 74.18 -23.83 -50.21
C THR A 611 73.58 -24.60 -49.02
N GLY A 612 73.31 -25.90 -49.17
CA GLY A 612 72.68 -26.74 -48.13
C GLY A 612 71.18 -26.48 -47.91
N LEU A 613 70.68 -25.30 -48.24
CA LEU A 613 69.28 -24.88 -48.03
C LEU A 613 68.29 -25.42 -49.07
N GLY A 614 68.77 -25.78 -50.26
CA GLY A 614 67.90 -26.20 -51.37
C GLY A 614 67.03 -27.42 -51.05
N LEU A 615 67.56 -28.42 -50.35
CA LEU A 615 66.82 -29.64 -49.97
C LEU A 615 65.79 -29.38 -48.87
N LEU A 616 66.06 -28.46 -47.95
CA LEU A 616 65.11 -28.05 -46.91
C LEU A 616 63.90 -27.35 -47.53
N LEU A 617 64.14 -26.45 -48.49
CA LEU A 617 63.09 -25.78 -49.25
C LEU A 617 62.27 -26.76 -50.10
N CYS A 618 62.92 -27.76 -50.72
CA CYS A 618 62.21 -28.83 -51.42
C CYS A 618 61.23 -29.55 -50.49
N LYS A 619 61.64 -29.86 -49.25
CA LYS A 619 60.76 -30.50 -48.26
C LYS A 619 59.60 -29.58 -47.87
N GLU A 620 59.86 -28.31 -47.52
CA GLU A 620 58.82 -27.35 -47.15
C GLU A 620 57.80 -27.13 -48.28
N PHE A 621 58.26 -27.01 -49.53
CA PHE A 621 57.39 -26.83 -50.69
C PHE A 621 56.55 -28.06 -50.98
N VAL A 622 57.13 -29.26 -50.90
CA VAL A 622 56.37 -30.50 -51.05
C VAL A 622 55.31 -30.64 -49.96
N GLU A 623 55.63 -30.33 -48.70
CA GLU A 623 54.68 -30.37 -47.57
C GLU A 623 53.57 -29.32 -47.71
N LYS A 624 53.88 -28.10 -48.17
CA LYS A 624 52.87 -27.06 -48.47
C LYS A 624 51.93 -27.44 -49.60
N ASN A 625 52.34 -28.33 -50.50
CA ASN A 625 51.49 -28.90 -51.54
C ASN A 625 50.83 -30.22 -51.12
N ASN A 626 50.74 -30.48 -49.81
CA ASN A 626 50.17 -31.71 -49.22
C ASN A 626 50.87 -33.01 -49.68
N GLY A 627 52.14 -32.92 -50.07
CA GLY A 627 52.96 -34.05 -50.49
C GLY A 627 53.93 -34.54 -49.42
N ARG A 628 54.74 -35.54 -49.79
CA ARG A 628 55.87 -36.04 -48.99
C ARG A 628 57.08 -36.28 -49.88
N LEU A 629 58.26 -35.90 -49.38
CA LEU A 629 59.55 -36.15 -50.03
C LEU A 629 60.27 -37.31 -49.33
N PHE A 630 60.62 -38.35 -50.08
CA PHE A 630 61.37 -39.51 -49.62
C PHE A 630 62.75 -39.55 -50.27
N VAL A 631 63.72 -40.16 -49.58
CA VAL A 631 65.08 -40.33 -50.07
C VAL A 631 65.60 -41.73 -49.74
N GLU A 632 66.14 -42.40 -50.74
CA GLU A 632 66.80 -43.69 -50.62
C GLU A 632 68.19 -43.57 -51.25
N SER A 633 69.24 -43.94 -50.53
CA SER A 633 70.62 -43.80 -51.03
C SER A 633 71.52 -44.89 -50.47
N GLN A 634 72.43 -45.39 -51.30
CA GLN A 634 73.46 -46.35 -50.90
C GLN A 634 74.81 -45.88 -51.41
N ALA A 635 75.79 -45.80 -50.51
CA ALA A 635 77.15 -45.37 -50.84
C ALA A 635 77.76 -46.23 -51.96
N GLY A 636 78.27 -45.58 -53.00
CA GLY A 636 78.86 -46.17 -54.20
C GLY A 636 77.88 -46.62 -55.29
N VAL A 637 76.56 -46.54 -55.05
CA VAL A 637 75.53 -47.03 -55.98
C VAL A 637 74.68 -45.91 -56.58
N GLY A 638 74.31 -44.91 -55.76
CA GLY A 638 73.52 -43.74 -56.19
C GLY A 638 72.43 -43.34 -55.20
N THR A 639 71.64 -42.32 -55.57
CA THR A 639 70.50 -41.82 -54.77
C THR A 639 69.22 -41.77 -55.59
N THR A 640 68.09 -42.06 -54.94
CA THR A 640 66.74 -41.88 -55.47
C THR A 640 65.98 -40.93 -54.55
N PHE A 641 65.55 -39.79 -55.08
CA PHE A 641 64.58 -38.92 -54.42
C PHE A 641 63.19 -39.15 -55.01
N THR A 642 62.20 -39.35 -54.14
CA THR A 642 60.80 -39.58 -54.55
C THR A 642 59.92 -38.47 -54.01
N ILE A 643 59.35 -37.66 -54.90
CA ILE A 643 58.33 -36.68 -54.57
C ILE A 643 56.97 -37.36 -54.74
N ARG A 644 56.18 -37.44 -53.65
CA ARG A 644 54.80 -37.94 -53.69
C ARG A 644 53.84 -36.77 -53.51
N LEU A 645 53.00 -36.52 -54.50
CA LEU A 645 51.99 -35.44 -54.50
C LEU A 645 50.61 -36.00 -54.88
N PRO A 646 49.51 -35.33 -54.48
CA PRO A 646 48.16 -35.74 -54.89
C PRO A 646 48.00 -35.71 -56.42
N GLU A 647 47.28 -36.69 -56.95
CA GLU A 647 46.78 -36.63 -58.32
C GLU A 647 45.62 -35.62 -58.38
N PRO A 648 45.47 -34.83 -59.47
CA PRO A 648 44.31 -33.97 -59.62
C PRO A 648 43.04 -34.82 -59.57
N ALA A 649 42.09 -34.47 -58.69
CA ALA A 649 40.79 -35.13 -58.68
C ALA A 649 40.15 -35.05 -60.08
N PRO A 650 39.55 -36.14 -60.60
CA PRO A 650 38.87 -36.10 -61.88
C PRO A 650 37.83 -34.99 -61.84
N VAL A 651 37.94 -34.04 -62.77
CA VAL A 651 36.95 -32.97 -62.92
C VAL A 651 35.63 -33.67 -63.23
N ALA A 652 34.72 -33.70 -62.25
CA ALA A 652 33.36 -34.12 -62.51
C ALA A 652 32.81 -33.16 -63.56
N GLU A 653 32.59 -33.65 -64.78
CA GLU A 653 31.79 -32.96 -65.77
C GLU A 653 30.44 -32.65 -65.12
N VAL A 654 30.19 -31.35 -64.91
CA VAL A 654 28.92 -30.85 -64.44
C VAL A 654 27.94 -31.00 -65.60
N ALA A 655 27.19 -32.10 -65.60
CA ALA A 655 26.02 -32.29 -66.43
C ALA A 655 24.80 -31.62 -65.80
#